data_AF-A0A1Q4R5A4-F1
#
_entry.id   AF-A0A1Q4R5A4-F1
#
_cell.length_a   1.000
_cell.length_b   1.000
_cell.length_c   1.000
_cell.angle_alpha   90.00
_cell.angle_beta   90.00
_cell.angle_gamma   90.00
#
_symmetry.space_group_name_H-M   'P 1'
#
loop_
_entity.id
_entity.type
_entity.pdbx_description
1 polymer ?
#
loop_
_entity_poly.entity_id
_entity_poly.type
_entity_poly.pdbx_seq_one_letter_code
_entity_poly.pdbx_strand_id
1 'polypeptide(L)'
;MPIGEIIWFGGQTQEGKINHYGFISCKGISEKGIYVNRKSLPVDLQKICEQDKDNGQGIVVEFEIEENSRGTQAVDVILNQQIGIINKDLYSPYRSQYIEYIDSSIPYREGYNGDDKDIVSFGIKYLDRPSAVLVDKIEPESIIKDKIKDYAHASNLNFAKHFFDRYTSSLTTEDSIQFILERFKLLPQDQKVGNVFTSKYIDKHVQIIEQALSLDNSHLQQFIWNQLTKLFKDSSENIKEFLWDKIKLLQKKLAYKNELWDLAPLKFKREIIQSRYQKFFSVHEEFVESNYILGVNISERYETLYDFSENDKKLAEIWSNDTSDEFEKAKMLSARGAEKLVKNFYQKLNENNEVIDIAVHQITKKSNEWTKADIVISINGKKQYIDVKNARQTVNSSVYSEFCIPSFKEVRGEDVAIVGVLSPYLQLKYMNQEGASFYVNSPIFLGELIYTQLHNLTKTFKDSVVRLDMTRGFDPKTYLAPWLFDYSAQFYENQIGIAKKLIDLDYKAIPSSDDIALLSTNKSIDTYLSLFIYANKKLPESWAKFIPICKQEFIILLYRKSNTLLKLPEIYMAILKHFLKMLSMNNEEYHPEKIRELIYHGDPYLYHQVNPLKIYDPLNLISDFCKTLGTLWDNRHKTNITGFKIFKFDGRGLLSGKYSEEDPVSTTILAYCGGWIEKKGKCGYSPLIIGKHRNCSSCGKLVCEAEGCGFCSLNCSAYLERQQLIYERKLNKYSSRSFGY
;
A
#
# COMPACT_ATOMS: atom_id res chain seq x y z
N MET A 1 70.26 -21.00 5.34
CA MET A 1 70.91 -21.58 6.53
C MET A 1 70.71 -23.08 6.54
N PRO A 2 71.74 -23.89 6.84
CA PRO A 2 71.57 -25.30 7.17
C PRO A 2 70.51 -25.53 8.24
N ILE A 3 69.73 -26.60 8.06
CA ILE A 3 68.75 -27.08 9.04
C ILE A 3 69.30 -28.36 9.65
N GLY A 4 69.23 -28.47 10.97
CA GLY A 4 69.71 -29.64 11.68
C GLY A 4 68.90 -29.95 12.93
N GLU A 5 69.17 -31.09 13.53
CA GLU A 5 68.54 -31.53 14.78
C GLU A 5 69.59 -31.55 15.89
N ILE A 6 69.27 -30.95 17.03
CA ILE A 6 70.12 -31.05 18.23
C ILE A 6 70.28 -32.54 18.59
N ILE A 7 71.51 -33.04 18.63
CA ILE A 7 71.81 -34.41 19.06
C ILE A 7 71.74 -34.49 20.58
N TRP A 8 72.37 -33.51 21.23
CA TRP A 8 72.29 -33.23 22.67
C TRP A 8 72.84 -31.83 22.88
N PHE A 9 72.40 -31.15 23.95
CA PHE A 9 72.92 -29.85 24.32
C PHE A 9 72.94 -29.68 25.84
N GLY A 10 74.13 -29.42 26.40
CA GLY A 10 74.30 -29.23 27.83
C GLY A 10 74.48 -30.53 28.63
N GLY A 11 73.79 -30.62 29.76
CA GLY A 11 73.94 -31.69 30.76
C GLY A 11 75.09 -31.46 31.75
N GLN A 12 75.21 -32.33 32.75
CA GLN A 12 76.33 -32.35 33.69
C GLN A 12 77.34 -33.41 33.29
N THR A 13 78.63 -33.10 33.38
CA THR A 13 79.69 -34.11 33.33
C THR A 13 79.56 -35.07 34.52
N GLN A 14 80.28 -36.19 34.49
CA GLN A 14 80.37 -37.09 35.65
C GLN A 14 80.88 -36.40 36.94
N GLU A 15 81.54 -35.25 36.79
CA GLU A 15 82.02 -34.39 37.90
C GLU A 15 80.99 -33.32 38.33
N GLY A 16 79.78 -33.33 37.78
CA GLY A 16 78.73 -32.34 38.09
C GLY A 16 78.91 -30.97 37.42
N LYS A 17 79.90 -30.80 36.53
CA LYS A 17 80.10 -29.53 35.81
C LYS A 17 79.09 -29.41 34.67
N ILE A 18 78.43 -28.26 34.55
CA ILE A 18 77.49 -27.99 33.46
C ILE A 18 78.27 -27.80 32.15
N ASN A 19 77.91 -28.55 31.12
CA ASN A 19 78.43 -28.34 29.78
C ASN A 19 77.74 -27.12 29.15
N HIS A 20 78.52 -26.23 28.55
CA HIS A 20 78.01 -25.07 27.82
C HIS A 20 78.14 -25.25 26.30
N TYR A 21 77.96 -26.48 25.82
CA TYR A 21 78.05 -26.84 24.41
C TYR A 21 77.15 -28.03 24.08
N GLY A 22 76.94 -28.24 22.78
CA GLY A 22 76.16 -29.34 22.21
C GLY A 22 76.66 -29.73 20.82
N PHE A 23 75.94 -30.64 20.16
CA PHE A 23 76.18 -31.04 18.78
C PHE A 23 74.85 -30.99 18.01
N ILE A 24 74.88 -30.45 16.79
CA ILE A 24 73.73 -30.43 15.87
C ILE A 24 74.03 -31.38 14.72
N SER A 25 73.13 -32.33 14.47
CA SER A 25 73.19 -33.17 13.28
C SER A 25 72.73 -32.38 12.06
N CYS A 26 73.48 -32.43 10.97
CA CYS A 26 73.07 -31.80 9.72
C CYS A 26 73.43 -32.71 8.56
N LYS A 27 72.39 -33.22 7.90
CA LYS A 27 72.52 -34.23 6.85
C LYS A 27 73.33 -33.67 5.68
N GLY A 28 74.37 -34.40 5.27
CA GLY A 28 75.25 -34.02 4.16
C GLY A 28 76.39 -33.06 4.53
N ILE A 29 76.50 -32.64 5.79
CA ILE A 29 77.59 -31.76 6.26
C ILE A 29 78.53 -32.49 7.22
N SER A 30 77.99 -33.14 8.26
CA SER A 30 78.79 -33.90 9.23
C SER A 30 77.99 -35.06 9.79
N GLU A 31 78.53 -36.29 9.67
CA GLU A 31 77.98 -37.48 10.33
C GLU A 31 78.24 -37.49 11.84
N LYS A 32 79.27 -36.76 12.30
CA LYS A 32 79.67 -36.70 13.72
C LYS A 32 78.94 -35.59 14.50
N GLY A 33 78.08 -34.81 13.84
CA GLY A 33 77.49 -33.60 14.38
C GLY A 33 78.41 -32.37 14.23
N ILE A 34 77.83 -31.19 14.35
CA ILE A 34 78.50 -29.88 14.28
C ILE A 34 78.50 -29.29 15.68
N TYR A 35 79.66 -28.88 16.17
CA TYR A 35 79.79 -28.33 17.52
C TYR A 35 78.99 -27.04 17.66
N VAL A 36 78.24 -26.87 18.74
CA VAL A 36 77.54 -25.61 19.04
C VAL A 36 77.86 -25.14 20.45
N ASN A 37 78.26 -23.88 20.59
CA ASN A 37 78.47 -23.27 21.90
C ASN A 37 77.15 -22.73 22.46
N ARG A 38 76.99 -22.71 23.79
CA ARG A 38 75.80 -22.15 24.43
C ARG A 38 75.51 -20.71 24.06
N LYS A 39 76.55 -19.90 23.87
CA LYS A 39 76.40 -18.50 23.46
C LYS A 39 75.82 -18.35 22.06
N SER A 40 75.88 -19.39 21.24
CA SER A 40 75.31 -19.42 19.89
C SER A 40 73.80 -19.70 19.89
N LEU A 41 73.19 -20.09 21.01
CA LEU A 41 71.74 -20.30 21.12
C LEU A 41 71.07 -19.07 21.78
N PRO A 42 69.86 -18.67 21.38
CA PRO A 42 69.07 -17.68 22.09
C PRO A 42 68.62 -18.22 23.45
N VAL A 43 68.39 -17.31 24.40
CA VAL A 43 68.11 -17.63 25.81
C VAL A 43 66.93 -18.61 25.97
N ASP A 44 65.87 -18.47 25.19
CA ASP A 44 64.70 -19.33 25.34
C ASP A 44 64.92 -20.75 24.78
N LEU A 45 65.74 -20.88 23.73
CA LEU A 45 66.19 -22.18 23.24
C LEU A 45 67.15 -22.85 24.23
N GLN A 46 68.04 -22.07 24.88
CA GLN A 46 68.90 -22.58 25.96
C GLN A 46 68.05 -23.16 27.09
N LYS A 47 67.06 -22.40 27.59
CA LYS A 47 66.18 -22.85 28.68
C LYS A 47 65.50 -24.17 28.35
N ILE A 48 64.99 -24.32 27.13
CA ILE A 48 64.29 -25.55 26.75
C ILE A 48 65.24 -26.71 26.58
N CYS A 49 66.39 -26.52 25.93
CA CYS A 49 67.35 -27.60 25.83
C CYS A 49 67.84 -28.06 27.22
N GLU A 50 68.05 -27.13 28.14
CA GLU A 50 68.55 -27.42 29.49
C GLU A 50 67.48 -27.98 30.45
N GLN A 51 66.20 -27.62 30.27
CA GLN A 51 65.08 -28.13 31.09
C GLN A 51 64.46 -29.40 30.53
N ASP A 52 64.69 -29.67 29.24
CA ASP A 52 64.23 -30.88 28.59
C ASP A 52 65.00 -32.09 29.10
N LYS A 53 64.28 -33.14 29.49
CA LYS A 53 64.86 -34.39 30.02
C LYS A 53 65.82 -35.08 29.06
N ASP A 54 65.69 -34.81 27.76
CA ASP A 54 66.52 -35.36 26.69
C ASP A 54 67.58 -34.34 26.22
N ASN A 55 67.87 -33.31 27.02
CA ASN A 55 68.85 -32.27 26.73
C ASN A 55 68.65 -31.57 25.36
N GLY A 56 67.39 -31.33 24.99
CA GLY A 56 67.02 -30.70 23.73
C GLY A 56 67.15 -31.60 22.50
N GLN A 57 67.42 -32.90 22.68
CA GLN A 57 67.59 -33.85 21.59
C GLN A 57 66.37 -33.85 20.65
N GLY A 58 66.63 -33.83 19.35
CA GLY A 58 65.62 -33.84 18.29
C GLY A 58 64.99 -32.49 17.99
N ILE A 59 65.32 -31.42 18.74
CA ILE A 59 64.82 -30.07 18.42
C ILE A 59 65.45 -29.60 17.11
N VAL A 60 64.59 -29.20 16.16
CA VAL A 60 65.01 -28.71 14.85
C VAL A 60 65.42 -27.26 14.93
N VAL A 61 66.63 -26.96 14.46
CA VAL A 61 67.24 -25.64 14.49
C VAL A 61 67.79 -25.27 13.12
N GLU A 62 67.88 -23.96 12.86
CA GLU A 62 68.61 -23.40 11.73
C GLU A 62 69.84 -22.67 12.27
N PHE A 63 70.94 -22.68 11.54
CA PHE A 63 72.19 -22.08 12.00
C PHE A 63 73.09 -21.69 10.84
N GLU A 64 74.12 -20.90 11.12
CA GLU A 64 75.23 -20.65 10.21
C GLU A 64 76.43 -21.52 10.59
N ILE A 65 77.25 -21.84 9.60
CA ILE A 65 78.46 -22.64 9.80
C ILE A 65 79.66 -21.72 9.75
N GLU A 66 80.46 -21.76 10.81
CA GLU A 66 81.73 -21.06 10.90
C GLU A 66 82.85 -22.08 11.14
N GLU A 67 83.98 -21.91 10.46
CA GLU A 67 85.17 -22.73 10.70
C GLU A 67 86.17 -21.93 11.53
N ASN A 68 86.58 -22.48 12.68
CA ASN A 68 87.58 -21.86 13.53
C ASN A 68 88.74 -22.83 13.83
N SER A 69 89.71 -22.39 14.65
CA SER A 69 90.89 -23.19 15.01
C SER A 69 90.56 -24.50 15.76
N ARG A 70 89.32 -24.70 16.19
CA ARG A 70 88.81 -25.91 16.86
C ARG A 70 87.90 -26.75 15.95
N GLY A 71 87.72 -26.34 14.68
CA GLY A 71 86.91 -27.03 13.69
C GLY A 71 85.61 -26.29 13.36
N THR A 72 84.72 -26.99 12.64
CA THR A 72 83.42 -26.50 12.20
C THR A 72 82.47 -26.35 13.39
N GLN A 73 81.91 -25.15 13.56
CA GLN A 73 80.91 -24.85 14.59
C GLN A 73 79.64 -24.25 13.99
N ALA A 74 78.53 -24.46 14.68
CA ALA A 74 77.26 -23.80 14.43
C ALA A 74 77.20 -22.51 15.25
N VAL A 75 76.95 -21.40 14.56
CA VAL A 75 76.74 -20.07 15.13
C VAL A 75 75.36 -19.54 14.73
N ASP A 76 74.89 -18.52 15.44
CA ASP A 76 73.57 -17.91 15.22
C ASP A 76 72.45 -18.94 15.12
N VAL A 77 72.46 -19.89 16.05
CA VAL A 77 71.53 -21.01 16.07
C VAL A 77 70.18 -20.51 16.52
N ILE A 78 69.19 -20.58 15.65
CA ILE A 78 67.81 -20.20 15.94
C ILE A 78 66.90 -21.42 15.85
N LEU A 79 65.77 -21.36 16.54
CA LEU A 79 64.75 -22.38 16.40
C LEU A 79 64.19 -22.35 14.97
N ASN A 80 64.06 -23.51 14.33
CA ASN A 80 63.34 -23.60 13.07
C ASN A 80 61.84 -23.45 13.35
N GLN A 81 61.37 -22.22 13.32
CA GLN A 81 59.99 -21.85 13.62
C GLN A 81 59.04 -22.21 12.48
N GLN A 82 58.05 -23.01 12.82
CA GLN A 82 56.89 -23.35 12.02
C GLN A 82 55.68 -22.54 12.48
N ILE A 83 54.76 -22.28 11.56
CA ILE A 83 53.47 -21.67 11.89
C ILE A 83 52.39 -22.73 11.80
N GLY A 84 51.52 -22.77 12.80
CA GLY A 84 50.45 -23.73 12.89
C GLY A 84 49.19 -23.14 13.51
N ILE A 85 48.16 -23.95 13.61
CA ILE A 85 46.87 -23.59 14.19
C ILE A 85 46.50 -24.62 15.24
N ILE A 86 46.16 -24.15 16.44
CA ILE A 86 45.69 -25.02 17.50
C ILE A 86 44.34 -25.62 17.08
N ASN A 87 44.24 -26.95 17.11
CA ASN A 87 42.98 -27.65 16.97
C ASN A 87 42.68 -28.43 18.26
N LYS A 88 41.64 -28.02 18.97
CA LYS A 88 41.15 -28.73 20.15
C LYS A 88 40.08 -29.73 19.73
N ASP A 89 40.44 -31.01 19.70
CA ASP A 89 39.44 -32.07 19.57
C ASP A 89 38.70 -32.21 20.91
N LEU A 90 37.56 -31.51 21.02
CA LEU A 90 36.70 -31.53 22.20
C LEU A 90 36.04 -32.90 22.44
N TYR A 91 36.06 -33.79 21.44
CA TYR A 91 35.43 -35.11 21.50
C TYR A 91 36.44 -36.24 21.80
N SER A 92 37.74 -35.96 21.75
CA SER A 92 38.76 -36.94 22.15
C SER A 92 38.79 -37.08 23.69
N PRO A 93 38.62 -38.30 24.24
CA PRO A 93 38.64 -38.53 25.69
C PRO A 93 40.00 -38.18 26.34
N TYR A 94 41.05 -37.98 25.53
CA TYR A 94 42.39 -37.62 25.99
C TYR A 94 42.66 -36.12 25.97
N ARG A 95 41.69 -35.27 25.56
CA ARG A 95 41.87 -33.82 25.34
C ARG A 95 43.18 -33.48 24.60
N SER A 96 43.55 -34.34 23.66
CA SER A 96 44.79 -34.21 22.92
C SER A 96 44.71 -32.96 22.04
N GLN A 97 45.54 -31.96 22.35
CA GLN A 97 45.71 -30.79 21.52
C GLN A 97 46.72 -31.09 20.42
N TYR A 98 46.40 -30.72 19.19
CA TYR A 98 47.32 -30.82 18.07
C TYR A 98 47.47 -29.45 17.44
N ILE A 99 48.64 -29.20 16.88
CA ILE A 99 48.89 -28.06 16.01
C ILE A 99 48.86 -28.57 14.58
N GLU A 100 47.90 -28.08 13.81
CA GLU A 100 47.86 -28.30 12.35
C GLU A 100 48.79 -27.30 11.67
N TYR A 101 49.72 -27.79 10.86
CA TYR A 101 50.69 -26.94 10.15
C TYR A 101 51.00 -27.54 8.80
N ILE A 102 51.05 -26.72 7.76
CA ILE A 102 51.35 -27.07 6.36
C ILE A 102 50.60 -28.34 5.90
N ASP A 103 51.22 -29.53 6.01
CA ASP A 103 50.67 -30.81 5.52
C ASP A 103 50.58 -31.88 6.62
N SER A 104 50.73 -31.47 7.89
CA SER A 104 50.83 -32.39 9.02
C SER A 104 50.07 -31.89 10.24
N SER A 105 50.00 -32.75 11.26
CA SER A 105 49.56 -32.39 12.60
C SER A 105 50.58 -32.92 13.60
N ILE A 106 50.90 -32.11 14.60
CA ILE A 106 51.85 -32.47 15.63
C ILE A 106 51.18 -32.36 17.00
N PRO A 107 51.28 -33.38 17.86
CA PRO A 107 50.76 -33.28 19.20
C PRO A 107 51.53 -32.20 19.96
N TYR A 108 50.76 -31.46 20.77
CA TYR A 108 51.29 -30.43 21.64
C TYR A 108 50.97 -30.81 23.10
N ARG A 109 51.99 -30.83 23.96
CA ARG A 109 51.85 -31.09 25.39
C ARG A 109 52.18 -29.82 26.16
N GLU A 110 51.26 -29.48 27.05
CA GLU A 110 51.11 -28.28 27.89
C GLU A 110 52.33 -27.36 28.10
N GLY A 111 52.04 -26.07 27.97
CA GLY A 111 52.90 -24.91 28.26
C GLY A 111 52.20 -23.58 27.90
N TYR A 112 51.33 -23.63 26.89
CA TYR A 112 50.55 -22.53 26.33
C TYR A 112 49.06 -22.89 26.39
N ASN A 113 48.28 -22.10 27.14
CA ASN A 113 46.82 -22.24 27.26
C ASN A 113 46.10 -21.50 26.12
N GLY A 114 46.47 -21.79 24.86
CA GLY A 114 45.83 -21.18 23.69
C GLY A 114 44.39 -21.62 23.51
N ASP A 115 43.58 -20.81 22.83
CA ASP A 115 42.21 -21.13 22.43
C ASP A 115 42.18 -22.00 21.17
N ASP A 116 41.04 -22.67 20.91
CA ASP A 116 40.88 -23.38 19.62
C ASP A 116 40.98 -22.35 18.48
N LYS A 117 41.75 -22.70 17.45
CA LYS A 117 42.05 -21.87 16.27
C LYS A 117 43.03 -20.71 16.47
N ASP A 118 43.71 -20.63 17.61
CA ASP A 118 44.85 -19.71 17.74
C ASP A 118 45.95 -20.05 16.72
N ILE A 119 46.45 -19.02 16.04
CA ILE A 119 47.63 -19.12 15.17
C ILE A 119 48.87 -19.03 16.05
N VAL A 120 49.76 -20.00 15.92
CA VAL A 120 50.93 -20.13 16.78
C VAL A 120 52.21 -20.29 15.96
N SER A 121 53.30 -19.74 16.49
CA SER A 121 54.67 -20.09 16.10
C SER A 121 55.18 -21.18 17.03
N PHE A 122 55.88 -22.18 16.51
CA PHE A 122 56.41 -23.28 17.30
C PHE A 122 57.62 -23.92 16.64
N GLY A 123 58.47 -24.58 17.44
CA GLY A 123 59.53 -25.47 16.96
C GLY A 123 59.10 -26.93 16.98
N ILE A 124 59.75 -27.76 16.17
CA ILE A 124 59.51 -29.20 16.14
C ILE A 124 60.61 -29.93 16.90
N LYS A 125 60.23 -30.92 17.72
CA LYS A 125 61.13 -31.89 18.35
C LYS A 125 60.83 -33.30 17.82
N TYR A 126 61.81 -33.92 17.15
CA TYR A 126 61.73 -35.30 16.65
C TYR A 126 62.39 -36.28 17.64
N LEU A 127 61.58 -36.95 18.44
CA LEU A 127 61.98 -38.13 19.24
C LEU A 127 61.12 -39.34 18.83
N ASP A 128 60.80 -40.25 19.76
CA ASP A 128 59.89 -41.38 19.54
C ASP A 128 58.54 -40.96 18.93
N ARG A 129 58.07 -39.74 19.26
CA ARG A 129 56.92 -39.09 18.62
C ARG A 129 57.24 -37.61 18.41
N PRO A 130 57.00 -37.05 17.22
CA PRO A 130 57.14 -35.62 16.99
C PRO A 130 56.27 -34.82 17.96
N SER A 131 56.81 -33.75 18.55
CA SER A 131 56.05 -32.82 19.41
C SER A 131 56.41 -31.37 19.14
N ALA A 132 55.47 -30.45 19.36
CA ALA A 132 55.71 -29.01 19.29
C ALA A 132 56.36 -28.49 20.59
N VAL A 133 57.33 -27.58 20.46
CA VAL A 133 58.02 -26.87 21.55
C VAL A 133 58.00 -25.36 21.28
N LEU A 134 58.16 -24.52 22.30
CA LEU A 134 58.08 -23.05 22.18
C LEU A 134 56.84 -22.58 21.42
N VAL A 135 55.66 -23.03 21.87
CA VAL A 135 54.41 -22.64 21.24
C VAL A 135 54.01 -21.27 21.75
N ASP A 136 54.08 -20.28 20.87
CA ASP A 136 53.72 -18.90 21.15
C ASP A 136 52.60 -18.44 20.21
N LYS A 137 51.58 -17.76 20.77
CA LYS A 137 50.57 -17.11 19.93
C LYS A 137 51.21 -16.02 19.11
N ILE A 138 50.85 -15.99 17.84
CA ILE A 138 51.23 -14.89 16.97
C ILE A 138 50.00 -14.25 16.36
N GLU A 139 50.08 -12.94 16.19
CA GLU A 139 49.06 -12.21 15.45
C GLU A 139 49.25 -12.52 13.96
N PRO A 140 48.17 -12.84 13.21
CA PRO A 140 48.26 -13.17 11.80
C PRO A 140 49.06 -12.15 10.99
N GLU A 141 49.00 -10.86 11.36
CA GLU A 141 49.66 -9.72 10.73
C GLU A 141 51.19 -9.79 10.82
N SER A 142 51.73 -10.42 11.85
CA SER A 142 53.17 -10.56 12.09
C SER A 142 53.89 -11.51 11.12
N ILE A 143 53.13 -12.33 10.39
CA ILE A 143 53.69 -13.31 9.45
C ILE A 143 54.23 -12.59 8.20
N ILE A 144 55.47 -12.92 7.82
CA ILE A 144 56.17 -12.39 6.64
C ILE A 144 55.39 -12.75 5.37
N LYS A 145 55.19 -11.78 4.47
CA LYS A 145 54.39 -11.92 3.25
C LYS A 145 54.75 -13.15 2.41
N ASP A 146 56.03 -13.46 2.28
CA ASP A 146 56.50 -14.58 1.45
C ASP A 146 56.02 -15.94 1.99
N LYS A 147 55.96 -16.10 3.32
CA LYS A 147 55.46 -17.33 3.96
C LYS A 147 53.94 -17.48 3.85
N ILE A 148 53.20 -16.37 3.70
CA ILE A 148 51.73 -16.39 3.57
C ILE A 148 51.32 -17.14 2.30
N LYS A 149 52.09 -16.97 1.21
CA LYS A 149 51.89 -17.73 -0.02
C LYS A 149 51.99 -19.23 0.25
N ASP A 150 53.09 -19.66 0.86
CA ASP A 150 53.34 -21.08 1.12
C ASP A 150 52.24 -21.68 2.02
N TYR A 151 51.80 -20.94 3.03
CA TYR A 151 50.72 -21.38 3.92
C TYR A 151 49.35 -21.40 3.24
N ALA A 152 49.06 -20.46 2.35
CA ALA A 152 47.86 -20.51 1.55
C ALA A 152 47.88 -21.66 0.52
N HIS A 153 49.06 -22.13 0.11
CA HIS A 153 49.23 -23.28 -0.78
C HIS A 153 49.34 -24.63 -0.05
N ALA A 154 49.36 -24.65 1.28
CA ALA A 154 49.44 -25.86 2.09
C ALA A 154 48.30 -26.85 1.76
N SER A 155 48.61 -28.15 1.65
CA SER A 155 47.60 -29.16 1.30
C SER A 155 46.58 -29.38 2.42
N ASN A 156 46.96 -29.12 3.69
CA ASN A 156 46.00 -29.07 4.79
C ASN A 156 45.13 -27.81 4.67
N LEU A 157 43.92 -27.98 4.11
CA LEU A 157 42.97 -26.90 3.90
C LEU A 157 42.47 -26.26 5.19
N ASN A 158 42.45 -26.99 6.31
CA ASN A 158 42.09 -26.41 7.60
C ASN A 158 43.14 -25.43 8.11
N PHE A 159 44.41 -25.65 7.79
CA PHE A 159 45.47 -24.71 8.04
C PHE A 159 45.44 -23.56 7.00
N ALA A 160 45.41 -23.91 5.72
CA ALA A 160 45.55 -22.96 4.61
C ALA A 160 44.45 -21.88 4.61
N LYS A 161 43.21 -22.23 4.98
CA LYS A 161 42.07 -21.30 4.97
C LYS A 161 42.29 -20.03 5.80
N HIS A 162 43.09 -20.09 6.86
CA HIS A 162 43.36 -18.91 7.71
C HIS A 162 44.29 -17.90 7.03
N PHE A 163 44.96 -18.32 5.95
CA PHE A 163 45.88 -17.48 5.18
C PHE A 163 45.31 -17.06 3.83
N PHE A 164 44.19 -17.65 3.38
CA PHE A 164 43.56 -17.37 2.09
C PHE A 164 43.23 -15.90 1.89
N ASP A 165 42.57 -15.27 2.86
CA ASP A 165 42.16 -13.86 2.74
C ASP A 165 43.37 -12.94 2.56
N ARG A 166 44.42 -13.17 3.36
CA ARG A 166 45.63 -12.35 3.33
C ARG A 166 46.43 -12.58 2.06
N TYR A 167 46.49 -13.83 1.59
CA TYR A 167 47.16 -14.15 0.33
C TYR A 167 46.41 -13.59 -0.87
N THR A 168 45.11 -13.86 -0.99
CA THR A 168 44.28 -13.34 -2.09
C THR A 168 44.24 -11.82 -2.12
N SER A 169 44.20 -11.15 -0.96
CA SER A 169 44.29 -9.68 -0.89
C SER A 169 45.65 -9.13 -1.36
N SER A 170 46.69 -9.96 -1.46
CA SER A 170 48.01 -9.57 -1.97
C SER A 170 48.20 -9.82 -3.46
N LEU A 171 47.29 -10.57 -4.09
CA LEU A 171 47.34 -10.95 -5.49
C LEU A 171 46.57 -9.95 -6.37
N THR A 172 46.84 -9.97 -7.67
CA THR A 172 45.92 -9.34 -8.64
C THR A 172 44.58 -10.08 -8.63
N THR A 173 43.52 -9.48 -9.16
CA THR A 173 42.21 -10.15 -9.25
C THR A 173 42.30 -11.45 -10.07
N GLU A 174 43.05 -11.45 -11.17
CA GLU A 174 43.24 -12.63 -12.03
C GLU A 174 44.01 -13.74 -11.30
N ASP A 175 45.13 -13.40 -10.66
CA ASP A 175 45.92 -14.37 -9.89
C ASP A 175 45.14 -14.91 -8.68
N SER A 176 44.32 -14.08 -8.05
CA SER A 176 43.44 -14.49 -6.94
C SER A 176 42.43 -15.53 -7.42
N ILE A 177 41.82 -15.31 -8.59
CA ILE A 177 40.86 -16.24 -9.19
C ILE A 177 41.55 -17.55 -9.53
N GLN A 178 42.71 -17.49 -10.18
CA GLN A 178 43.47 -18.68 -10.55
C GLN A 178 43.90 -19.47 -9.31
N PHE A 179 44.36 -18.79 -8.26
CA PHE A 179 44.66 -19.42 -6.98
C PHE A 179 43.42 -20.11 -6.38
N ILE A 180 42.29 -19.40 -6.27
CA ILE A 180 41.06 -19.98 -5.72
C ILE A 180 40.60 -21.18 -6.56
N LEU A 181 40.72 -21.10 -7.89
CA LEU A 181 40.42 -22.18 -8.83
C LEU A 181 41.29 -23.42 -8.59
N GLU A 182 42.60 -23.23 -8.44
CA GLU A 182 43.55 -24.31 -8.15
C GLU A 182 43.25 -24.96 -6.81
N ARG A 183 43.01 -24.14 -5.78
CA ARG A 183 42.64 -24.63 -4.45
C ARG A 183 41.30 -25.37 -4.47
N PHE A 184 40.34 -24.92 -5.27
CA PHE A 184 39.04 -25.56 -5.40
C PHE A 184 39.11 -26.96 -6.00
N LYS A 185 40.01 -27.19 -6.97
CA LYS A 185 40.24 -28.52 -7.56
C LYS A 185 40.71 -29.55 -6.53
N LEU A 186 41.36 -29.10 -5.45
CA LEU A 186 41.92 -29.95 -4.41
C LEU A 186 40.92 -30.29 -3.28
N LEU A 187 39.76 -29.62 -3.21
CA LEU A 187 38.75 -29.87 -2.18
C LEU A 187 38.00 -31.20 -2.41
N PRO A 188 37.89 -32.08 -1.39
CA PRO A 188 36.97 -33.23 -1.41
C PRO A 188 35.52 -32.78 -1.67
N GLN A 189 34.71 -33.58 -2.39
CA GLN A 189 33.34 -33.16 -2.78
C GLN A 189 32.44 -32.75 -1.60
N ASP A 190 32.62 -33.40 -0.45
CA ASP A 190 31.93 -33.18 0.81
C ASP A 190 32.42 -31.93 1.59
N GLN A 191 33.66 -31.49 1.37
CA GLN A 191 34.23 -30.27 1.99
C GLN A 191 34.03 -29.00 1.14
N LYS A 192 33.48 -29.12 -0.07
CA LYS A 192 33.23 -27.97 -0.98
C LYS A 192 32.17 -26.99 -0.48
N VAL A 193 31.36 -27.31 0.54
CA VAL A 193 30.07 -26.62 0.77
C VAL A 193 30.06 -25.66 1.98
N GLY A 194 31.21 -25.33 2.57
CA GLY A 194 31.26 -24.65 3.87
C GLY A 194 31.52 -23.14 3.88
N ASN A 195 32.77 -22.73 3.62
CA ASN A 195 33.31 -21.59 4.39
C ASN A 195 34.02 -20.49 3.59
N VAL A 196 34.14 -20.60 2.26
CA VAL A 196 34.85 -19.58 1.46
C VAL A 196 34.03 -18.29 1.27
N PHE A 197 32.69 -18.39 1.35
CA PHE A 197 31.79 -17.27 1.11
C PHE A 197 30.87 -17.02 2.32
N THR A 198 31.44 -16.86 3.51
CA THR A 198 30.66 -16.35 4.64
C THR A 198 30.38 -14.86 4.45
N SER A 199 29.21 -14.39 4.89
CA SER A 199 28.73 -13.01 4.67
C SER A 199 29.74 -11.92 5.08
N LYS A 200 30.62 -12.20 6.05
CA LYS A 200 31.65 -11.30 6.56
C LYS A 200 32.76 -10.98 5.54
N TYR A 201 32.97 -11.82 4.53
CA TYR A 201 34.11 -11.69 3.59
C TYR A 201 33.69 -11.49 2.14
N ILE A 202 32.41 -11.61 1.81
CA ILE A 202 31.94 -11.49 0.42
C ILE A 202 32.33 -10.15 -0.20
N ASP A 203 32.33 -9.05 0.57
CA ASP A 203 32.77 -7.74 0.09
C ASP A 203 34.14 -7.75 -0.59
N LYS A 204 35.07 -8.53 -0.05
CA LYS A 204 36.44 -8.62 -0.56
C LYS A 204 36.54 -9.51 -1.80
N HIS A 205 35.52 -10.33 -2.04
CA HIS A 205 35.50 -11.34 -3.11
C HIS A 205 34.43 -11.07 -4.18
N VAL A 206 33.72 -9.93 -4.14
CA VAL A 206 32.68 -9.58 -5.12
C VAL A 206 33.20 -9.69 -6.56
N GLN A 207 34.37 -9.12 -6.84
CA GLN A 207 34.96 -9.16 -8.19
C GLN A 207 35.26 -10.59 -8.65
N ILE A 208 35.76 -11.43 -7.74
CA ILE A 208 36.04 -12.85 -8.00
C ILE A 208 34.74 -13.59 -8.30
N ILE A 209 33.69 -13.35 -7.52
CA ILE A 209 32.36 -13.93 -7.72
C ILE A 209 31.80 -13.49 -9.08
N GLU A 210 31.86 -12.21 -9.42
CA GLU A 210 31.36 -11.69 -10.70
C GLU A 210 32.07 -12.30 -11.90
N GLN A 211 33.40 -12.42 -11.84
CA GLN A 211 34.19 -13.05 -12.90
C GLN A 211 33.92 -14.55 -12.99
N ALA A 212 33.84 -15.26 -11.86
CA ALA A 212 33.49 -16.68 -11.84
C ALA A 212 32.09 -16.95 -12.42
N LEU A 213 31.13 -16.07 -12.13
CA LEU A 213 29.77 -16.17 -12.66
C LEU A 213 29.64 -15.79 -14.14
N SER A 214 30.62 -15.06 -14.71
CA SER A 214 30.65 -14.68 -16.12
C SER A 214 31.28 -15.75 -17.03
N LEU A 215 32.04 -16.70 -16.46
CA LEU A 215 32.58 -17.84 -17.19
C LEU A 215 31.46 -18.75 -17.69
N ASP A 216 31.36 -18.93 -19.01
CA ASP A 216 30.27 -19.70 -19.61
C ASP A 216 30.46 -21.21 -19.36
N ASN A 217 29.51 -21.81 -18.64
CA ASN A 217 29.37 -23.26 -18.41
C ASN A 217 30.59 -23.98 -17.80
N SER A 218 31.25 -23.36 -16.81
CA SER A 218 32.30 -24.01 -16.02
C SER A 218 31.73 -24.69 -14.77
N HIS A 219 32.36 -25.78 -14.32
CA HIS A 219 32.06 -26.38 -13.00
C HIS A 219 32.18 -25.36 -11.86
N LEU A 220 33.06 -24.35 -12.00
CA LEU A 220 33.17 -23.25 -11.05
C LEU A 220 31.91 -22.40 -11.03
N GLN A 221 31.39 -22.00 -12.19
CA GLN A 221 30.17 -21.18 -12.29
C GLN A 221 29.00 -21.86 -11.57
N GLN A 222 28.78 -23.15 -11.85
CA GLN A 222 27.73 -23.94 -11.18
C GLN A 222 27.96 -24.04 -9.67
N PHE A 223 29.20 -24.25 -9.25
CA PHE A 223 29.55 -24.30 -7.84
C PHE A 223 29.24 -22.97 -7.13
N ILE A 224 29.70 -21.85 -7.68
CA ILE A 224 29.45 -20.50 -7.13
C ILE A 224 27.94 -20.23 -7.09
N TRP A 225 27.20 -20.59 -8.15
CA TRP A 225 25.75 -20.47 -8.16
C TRP A 225 25.08 -21.27 -7.04
N ASN A 226 25.49 -22.50 -6.81
CA ASN A 226 24.95 -23.34 -5.73
C ASN A 226 25.24 -22.74 -4.35
N GLN A 227 26.45 -22.20 -4.13
CA GLN A 227 26.79 -21.54 -2.88
C GLN A 227 25.99 -20.26 -2.65
N LEU A 228 25.89 -19.40 -3.68
CA LEU A 228 25.07 -18.19 -3.60
C LEU A 228 23.60 -18.52 -3.35
N THR A 229 23.06 -19.53 -4.03
CA THR A 229 21.68 -19.99 -3.84
C THR A 229 21.43 -20.44 -2.41
N LYS A 230 22.33 -21.25 -1.84
CA LYS A 230 22.24 -21.68 -0.44
C LYS A 230 22.33 -20.49 0.51
N LEU A 231 23.32 -19.62 0.31
CA LEU A 231 23.50 -18.41 1.10
C LEU A 231 22.24 -17.54 1.09
N PHE A 232 21.64 -17.31 -0.08
CA PHE A 232 20.42 -16.51 -0.19
C PHE A 232 19.23 -17.17 0.50
N LYS A 233 19.05 -18.49 0.38
CA LYS A 233 17.96 -19.19 1.08
C LYS A 233 18.05 -19.04 2.60
N ASP A 234 19.26 -19.04 3.13
CA ASP A 234 19.52 -18.99 4.58
C ASP A 234 19.70 -17.56 5.13
N SER A 235 19.74 -16.54 4.25
CA SER A 235 20.02 -15.15 4.62
C SER A 235 18.77 -14.31 4.91
N SER A 236 18.92 -13.35 5.83
CA SER A 236 17.92 -12.29 6.03
C SER A 236 17.84 -11.34 4.83
N GLU A 237 16.74 -10.59 4.73
CA GLU A 237 16.49 -9.69 3.59
C GLU A 237 17.58 -8.61 3.44
N ASN A 238 18.05 -8.03 4.55
CA ASN A 238 19.13 -7.04 4.55
C ASN A 238 20.44 -7.61 3.96
N ILE A 239 20.76 -8.88 4.26
CA ILE A 239 21.96 -9.54 3.74
C ILE A 239 21.78 -9.80 2.24
N LYS A 240 20.61 -10.26 1.82
CA LYS A 240 20.33 -10.46 0.38
C LYS A 240 20.43 -9.15 -0.39
N GLU A 241 19.84 -8.07 0.12
CA GLU A 241 19.90 -6.74 -0.50
C GLU A 241 21.34 -6.27 -0.66
N PHE A 242 22.12 -6.36 0.42
CA PHE A 242 23.53 -6.03 0.41
C PHE A 242 24.32 -6.79 -0.66
N LEU A 243 24.14 -8.11 -0.71
CA LEU A 243 24.83 -8.97 -1.68
C LEU A 243 24.43 -8.67 -3.13
N TRP A 244 23.13 -8.41 -3.36
CA TRP A 244 22.65 -8.03 -4.69
C TRP A 244 23.18 -6.66 -5.12
N ASP A 245 23.25 -5.68 -4.22
CA ASP A 245 23.83 -4.36 -4.49
C ASP A 245 25.32 -4.46 -4.89
N LYS A 246 26.05 -5.46 -4.35
CA LYS A 246 27.45 -5.69 -4.65
C LYS A 246 27.69 -6.46 -5.94
N ILE A 247 26.95 -7.55 -6.19
CA ILE A 247 27.18 -8.44 -7.33
C ILE A 247 26.30 -8.00 -8.51
N LYS A 248 26.78 -7.05 -9.31
CA LYS A 248 26.06 -6.42 -10.45
C LYS A 248 25.60 -7.43 -11.49
N LEU A 249 26.33 -8.53 -11.67
CA LEU A 249 25.92 -9.59 -12.60
C LEU A 249 24.58 -10.21 -12.20
N LEU A 250 24.27 -10.33 -10.90
CA LEU A 250 22.96 -10.81 -10.43
C LEU A 250 21.86 -9.84 -10.87
N GLN A 251 22.07 -8.54 -10.73
CA GLN A 251 21.12 -7.52 -11.17
C GLN A 251 20.91 -7.57 -12.68
N LYS A 252 21.99 -7.69 -13.46
CA LYS A 252 21.94 -7.76 -14.94
C LYS A 252 21.23 -9.02 -15.45
N LYS A 253 21.39 -10.15 -14.74
CA LYS A 253 20.73 -11.42 -15.08
C LYS A 253 19.33 -11.56 -14.48
N LEU A 254 18.95 -10.73 -13.52
CA LEU A 254 17.63 -10.78 -12.91
C LEU A 254 16.59 -10.30 -13.94
N ALA A 255 15.64 -11.17 -14.23
CA ALA A 255 14.49 -10.86 -15.06
C ALA A 255 13.22 -11.30 -14.34
N TYR A 256 12.09 -10.76 -14.79
CA TYR A 256 10.79 -11.08 -14.20
C TYR A 256 10.52 -12.59 -14.21
N LYS A 257 10.35 -13.18 -13.02
CA LYS A 257 10.06 -14.61 -12.79
C LYS A 257 11.02 -15.59 -13.47
N ASN A 258 12.30 -15.22 -13.63
CA ASN A 258 13.33 -16.18 -14.04
C ASN A 258 13.88 -16.97 -12.85
N GLU A 259 14.91 -17.78 -13.09
CA GLU A 259 15.55 -18.64 -12.07
C GLU A 259 16.09 -17.88 -10.84
N LEU A 260 16.45 -16.60 -10.99
CA LEU A 260 16.96 -15.77 -9.89
C LEU A 260 15.84 -15.10 -9.10
N TRP A 261 14.59 -15.18 -9.57
CA TRP A 261 13.47 -14.46 -8.98
C TRP A 261 13.27 -14.84 -7.52
N ASP A 262 13.20 -16.13 -7.18
CA ASP A 262 12.90 -16.54 -5.80
C ASP A 262 14.01 -16.16 -4.82
N LEU A 263 15.25 -16.02 -5.32
CA LEU A 263 16.41 -15.64 -4.54
C LEU A 263 16.54 -14.11 -4.39
N ALA A 264 16.01 -13.35 -5.34
CA ALA A 264 16.16 -11.90 -5.38
C ALA A 264 15.48 -11.19 -4.19
N PRO A 265 16.09 -10.13 -3.65
CA PRO A 265 15.47 -9.31 -2.62
C PRO A 265 14.20 -8.62 -3.10
N LEU A 266 13.30 -8.31 -2.17
CA LEU A 266 12.03 -7.64 -2.42
C LEU A 266 12.22 -6.30 -3.12
N LYS A 267 13.23 -5.51 -2.76
CA LYS A 267 13.57 -4.23 -3.44
C LYS A 267 13.67 -4.39 -4.96
N PHE A 268 14.49 -5.31 -5.44
CA PHE A 268 14.70 -5.54 -6.88
C PHE A 268 13.48 -6.14 -7.57
N LYS A 269 12.75 -7.03 -6.89
CA LYS A 269 11.47 -7.56 -7.41
C LYS A 269 10.48 -6.44 -7.67
N ARG A 270 10.36 -5.48 -6.73
CA ARG A 270 9.47 -4.33 -6.84
C ARG A 270 9.84 -3.44 -8.02
N GLU A 271 11.12 -3.11 -8.18
CA GLU A 271 11.62 -2.30 -9.31
C GLU A 271 11.29 -2.95 -10.66
N ILE A 272 11.52 -4.26 -10.81
CA ILE A 272 11.21 -4.99 -12.04
C ILE A 272 9.70 -5.03 -12.31
N ILE A 273 8.87 -5.28 -11.29
CA ILE A 273 7.40 -5.28 -11.43
C ILE A 273 6.92 -3.88 -11.85
N GLN A 274 7.40 -2.82 -11.19
CA GLN A 274 7.04 -1.43 -11.50
C GLN A 274 7.44 -1.05 -12.92
N SER A 275 8.65 -1.41 -13.35
CA SER A 275 9.11 -1.17 -14.73
C SER A 275 8.31 -1.97 -15.76
N ARG A 276 8.09 -3.27 -15.50
CA ARG A 276 7.35 -4.17 -16.41
C ARG A 276 5.91 -3.70 -16.63
N TYR A 277 5.23 -3.27 -15.58
CA TYR A 277 3.83 -2.86 -15.61
C TYR A 277 3.66 -1.33 -15.52
N GLN A 278 4.69 -0.57 -15.92
CA GLN A 278 4.70 0.90 -15.81
C GLN A 278 3.48 1.54 -16.48
N LYS A 279 3.06 1.04 -17.65
CA LYS A 279 1.88 1.56 -18.35
C LYS A 279 0.60 1.40 -17.52
N PHE A 280 0.42 0.24 -16.89
CA PHE A 280 -0.73 0.01 -16.01
C PHE A 280 -0.72 0.95 -14.81
N PHE A 281 0.42 1.09 -14.13
CA PHE A 281 0.53 1.98 -12.98
C PHE A 281 0.35 3.46 -13.35
N SER A 282 0.87 3.88 -14.50
CA SER A 282 0.68 5.24 -15.01
C SER A 282 -0.79 5.54 -15.33
N VAL A 283 -1.53 4.60 -15.94
CA VAL A 283 -2.97 4.76 -16.19
C VAL A 283 -3.75 4.85 -14.88
N HIS A 284 -3.38 4.06 -13.88
CA HIS A 284 -3.98 4.12 -12.55
C HIS A 284 -3.71 5.46 -11.85
N GLU A 285 -2.47 5.93 -11.86
CA GLU A 285 -2.07 7.22 -11.28
C GLU A 285 -2.81 8.38 -11.97
N GLU A 286 -2.86 8.39 -13.31
CA GLU A 286 -3.63 9.37 -14.08
C GLU A 286 -5.11 9.36 -13.68
N PHE A 287 -5.70 8.19 -13.44
CA PHE A 287 -7.08 8.09 -12.96
C PHE A 287 -7.25 8.71 -11.57
N VAL A 288 -6.33 8.41 -10.65
CA VAL A 288 -6.34 8.92 -9.28
C VAL A 288 -6.15 10.43 -9.23
N GLU A 289 -5.31 10.99 -10.10
CA GLU A 289 -5.04 12.43 -10.17
C GLU A 289 -6.03 13.19 -11.06
N SER A 290 -6.85 12.47 -11.84
CA SER A 290 -7.80 13.10 -12.75
C SER A 290 -8.79 14.01 -12.02
N ASN A 291 -9.00 15.17 -12.63
CA ASN A 291 -9.99 16.18 -12.26
C ASN A 291 -11.12 16.22 -13.31
N TYR A 292 -12.20 16.93 -12.97
CA TYR A 292 -13.34 17.14 -13.84
C TYR A 292 -13.20 18.48 -14.57
N ILE A 293 -13.43 18.52 -15.88
CA ILE A 293 -13.17 19.69 -16.75
C ILE A 293 -13.81 20.96 -16.19
N LEU A 294 -15.02 20.84 -15.62
CA LEU A 294 -15.77 21.96 -15.05
C LEU A 294 -16.09 21.79 -13.55
N GLY A 295 -15.31 20.99 -12.81
CA GLY A 295 -15.58 20.74 -11.39
C GLY A 295 -15.66 22.02 -10.55
N VAL A 296 -14.92 23.08 -10.92
CA VAL A 296 -14.95 24.38 -10.23
C VAL A 296 -16.11 25.28 -10.68
N ASN A 297 -16.78 24.95 -11.78
CA ASN A 297 -17.86 25.74 -12.38
C ASN A 297 -19.25 25.19 -12.09
N ILE A 298 -19.35 24.08 -11.35
CA ILE A 298 -20.63 23.56 -10.84
C ILE A 298 -21.22 24.44 -9.74
N SER A 299 -20.49 25.44 -9.27
CA SER A 299 -20.94 26.40 -8.26
C SER A 299 -20.50 27.80 -8.63
N GLU A 300 -21.29 28.80 -8.23
CA GLU A 300 -20.97 30.21 -8.40
C GLU A 300 -21.35 30.97 -7.13
N ARG A 301 -20.57 32.00 -6.78
CA ARG A 301 -20.85 32.83 -5.61
C ARG A 301 -22.25 33.43 -5.72
N TYR A 302 -23.04 33.33 -4.64
CA TYR A 302 -24.43 33.77 -4.66
C TYR A 302 -24.54 35.26 -4.97
N GLU A 303 -23.56 36.08 -4.56
CA GLU A 303 -23.54 37.51 -4.82
C GLU A 303 -23.43 37.82 -6.31
N THR A 304 -22.56 37.07 -7.03
CA THR A 304 -22.41 37.20 -8.49
C THR A 304 -23.64 36.68 -9.21
N LEU A 305 -24.16 35.55 -8.76
CA LEU A 305 -25.31 34.91 -9.41
C LEU A 305 -26.59 35.75 -9.27
N TYR A 306 -26.78 36.36 -8.09
CA TYR A 306 -27.96 37.14 -7.73
C TYR A 306 -27.82 38.64 -8.03
N ASP A 307 -26.77 39.04 -8.75
CA ASP A 307 -26.74 40.32 -9.45
C ASP A 307 -27.74 40.27 -10.63
N PHE A 308 -29.00 40.54 -10.31
CA PHE A 308 -30.14 40.38 -11.20
C PHE A 308 -30.34 41.63 -12.07
N SER A 309 -30.44 41.43 -13.38
CA SER A 309 -30.86 42.48 -14.30
C SER A 309 -32.33 42.84 -14.09
N GLU A 310 -32.77 43.97 -14.64
CA GLU A 310 -34.18 44.37 -14.60
C GLU A 310 -35.11 43.33 -15.25
N ASN A 311 -34.64 42.60 -16.28
CA ASN A 311 -35.40 41.52 -16.87
C ASN A 311 -35.50 40.30 -15.93
N ASP A 312 -34.45 39.99 -15.18
CA ASP A 312 -34.45 38.89 -14.21
C ASP A 312 -35.45 39.17 -13.07
N LYS A 313 -35.45 40.40 -12.56
CA LYS A 313 -36.39 40.85 -11.51
C LYS A 313 -37.84 40.77 -12.00
N LYS A 314 -38.13 41.34 -13.17
CA LYS A 314 -39.47 41.27 -13.79
C LYS A 314 -39.93 39.82 -14.02
N LEU A 315 -39.01 38.91 -14.34
CA LEU A 315 -39.35 37.52 -14.60
C LEU A 315 -39.75 36.82 -13.30
N ALA A 316 -38.96 37.04 -12.24
CA ALA A 316 -39.29 36.56 -10.91
C ALA A 316 -40.61 37.13 -10.38
N GLU A 317 -40.93 38.40 -10.67
CA GLU A 317 -42.22 39.03 -10.34
C GLU A 317 -43.39 38.32 -11.02
N ILE A 318 -43.29 38.08 -12.34
CA ILE A 318 -44.31 37.32 -13.10
C ILE A 318 -44.54 35.95 -12.48
N TRP A 319 -43.48 35.22 -12.12
CA TRP A 319 -43.60 33.89 -11.52
C TRP A 319 -44.19 33.90 -10.11
N SER A 320 -43.99 35.01 -9.39
CA SER A 320 -44.56 35.21 -8.05
C SER A 320 -46.05 35.58 -8.08
N ASN A 321 -46.65 35.71 -9.27
CA ASN A 321 -48.02 36.20 -9.48
C ASN A 321 -48.27 37.55 -8.78
N ASP A 322 -47.27 38.44 -8.77
CA ASP A 322 -47.30 39.74 -8.09
C ASP A 322 -47.71 39.68 -6.60
N THR A 323 -47.45 38.55 -5.92
CA THR A 323 -47.72 38.40 -4.49
C THR A 323 -46.92 39.41 -3.66
N SER A 324 -47.47 39.85 -2.52
CA SER A 324 -46.72 40.62 -1.52
C SER A 324 -45.85 39.75 -0.61
N ASP A 325 -45.96 38.41 -0.71
CA ASP A 325 -45.19 37.47 0.11
C ASP A 325 -43.70 37.48 -0.26
N GLU A 326 -42.87 38.03 0.62
CA GLU A 326 -41.41 38.08 0.47
C GLU A 326 -40.78 36.69 0.33
N PHE A 327 -41.38 35.65 0.93
CA PHE A 327 -40.86 34.29 0.85
C PHE A 327 -40.97 33.76 -0.59
N GLU A 328 -42.12 33.92 -1.23
CA GLU A 328 -42.33 33.50 -2.61
C GLU A 328 -41.49 34.33 -3.59
N LYS A 329 -41.35 35.64 -3.38
CA LYS A 329 -40.42 36.47 -4.18
C LYS A 329 -38.98 35.97 -4.11
N ALA A 330 -38.47 35.73 -2.90
CA ALA A 330 -37.11 35.21 -2.71
C ALA A 330 -36.92 33.83 -3.36
N LYS A 331 -37.96 32.98 -3.31
CA LYS A 331 -37.96 31.67 -3.96
C LYS A 331 -37.90 31.79 -5.49
N MET A 332 -38.66 32.71 -6.10
CA MET A 332 -38.62 32.94 -7.55
C MET A 332 -37.28 33.53 -8.00
N LEU A 333 -36.71 34.48 -7.25
CA LEU A 333 -35.36 35.00 -7.53
C LEU A 333 -34.30 33.89 -7.41
N SER A 334 -34.39 33.04 -6.40
CA SER A 334 -33.49 31.87 -6.29
C SER A 334 -33.63 30.92 -7.48
N ALA A 335 -34.86 30.67 -7.97
CA ALA A 335 -35.09 29.88 -9.18
C ALA A 335 -34.44 30.52 -10.41
N ARG A 336 -34.53 31.85 -10.54
CA ARG A 336 -33.88 32.56 -11.63
C ARG A 336 -32.35 32.50 -11.53
N GLY A 337 -31.79 32.62 -10.34
CA GLY A 337 -30.37 32.42 -10.09
C GLY A 337 -29.91 31.02 -10.52
N ALA A 338 -30.68 29.98 -10.21
CA ALA A 338 -30.40 28.63 -10.67
C ALA A 338 -30.35 28.52 -12.21
N GLU A 339 -31.30 29.12 -12.94
CA GLU A 339 -31.25 29.15 -14.42
C GLU A 339 -29.99 29.83 -14.95
N LYS A 340 -29.57 30.95 -14.34
CA LYS A 340 -28.31 31.63 -14.70
C LYS A 340 -27.10 30.71 -14.48
N LEU A 341 -27.05 29.97 -13.37
CA LEU A 341 -25.96 29.04 -13.08
C LEU A 341 -25.88 27.93 -14.14
N VAL A 342 -27.03 27.34 -14.48
CA VAL A 342 -27.11 26.30 -15.50
C VAL A 342 -26.65 26.82 -16.86
N LYS A 343 -27.11 28.02 -17.24
CA LYS A 343 -26.68 28.68 -18.47
C LYS A 343 -25.16 28.87 -18.48
N ASN A 344 -24.60 29.43 -17.42
CA ASN A 344 -23.16 29.67 -17.29
C ASN A 344 -22.35 28.36 -17.35
N PHE A 345 -22.84 27.29 -16.72
CA PHE A 345 -22.22 25.97 -16.76
C PHE A 345 -22.12 25.44 -18.19
N TYR A 346 -23.24 25.44 -18.93
CA TYR A 346 -23.26 24.89 -20.28
C TYR A 346 -22.51 25.73 -21.31
N GLN A 347 -22.44 27.04 -21.13
CA GLN A 347 -21.61 27.94 -21.94
C GLN A 347 -20.12 27.61 -21.78
N LYS A 348 -19.70 27.23 -20.57
CA LYS A 348 -18.31 26.84 -20.28
C LYS A 348 -18.00 25.39 -20.67
N LEU A 349 -19.03 24.53 -20.79
CA LEU A 349 -18.83 23.09 -21.03
C LEU A 349 -18.27 22.82 -22.43
N ASN A 350 -18.66 23.64 -23.40
CA ASN A 350 -18.08 23.63 -24.73
C ASN A 350 -18.28 25.02 -25.34
N GLU A 351 -17.19 25.68 -25.73
CA GLU A 351 -17.22 27.03 -26.31
C GLU A 351 -18.03 27.12 -27.61
N ASN A 352 -18.24 25.98 -28.28
CA ASN A 352 -19.06 25.90 -29.49
C ASN A 352 -20.57 25.76 -29.20
N ASN A 353 -20.97 25.62 -27.93
CA ASN A 353 -22.39 25.53 -27.58
C ASN A 353 -23.04 26.90 -27.67
N GLU A 354 -24.08 27.01 -28.49
CA GLU A 354 -24.99 28.16 -28.40
C GLU A 354 -26.01 27.88 -27.29
N VAL A 355 -25.90 28.62 -26.17
CA VAL A 355 -26.81 28.49 -25.02
C VAL A 355 -27.76 29.69 -24.99
N ILE A 356 -29.03 29.43 -25.26
CA ILE A 356 -30.09 30.43 -25.31
C ILE A 356 -30.97 30.28 -24.07
N ASP A 357 -31.03 31.36 -23.29
CA ASP A 357 -31.98 31.51 -22.19
C ASP A 357 -33.34 31.88 -22.78
N ILE A 358 -34.22 30.88 -22.92
CA ILE A 358 -35.53 31.08 -23.50
C ILE A 358 -36.56 31.52 -22.45
N ALA A 359 -36.30 31.33 -21.15
CA ALA A 359 -37.18 31.79 -20.07
C ALA A 359 -37.47 33.31 -20.16
N VAL A 360 -36.45 34.13 -20.48
CA VAL A 360 -36.60 35.59 -20.67
C VAL A 360 -37.54 35.98 -21.84
N HIS A 361 -37.88 35.04 -22.73
CA HIS A 361 -38.83 35.27 -23.81
C HIS A 361 -40.27 35.50 -23.30
N GLN A 362 -40.58 35.11 -22.05
CA GLN A 362 -41.83 35.46 -21.39
C GLN A 362 -42.07 36.98 -21.33
N ILE A 363 -41.00 37.75 -21.13
CA ILE A 363 -41.05 39.22 -21.05
C ILE A 363 -40.81 39.84 -22.42
N THR A 364 -39.75 39.39 -23.11
CA THR A 364 -39.30 40.03 -24.36
C THR A 364 -40.17 39.68 -25.57
N LYS A 365 -41.05 38.67 -25.44
CA LYS A 365 -41.96 38.17 -26.50
C LYS A 365 -41.25 37.73 -27.79
N LYS A 366 -39.94 37.42 -27.73
CA LYS A 366 -39.16 36.94 -28.89
C LYS A 366 -39.61 35.59 -29.44
N SER A 367 -40.14 34.70 -28.58
CA SER A 367 -40.71 33.41 -28.99
C SER A 367 -41.62 32.83 -27.91
N ASN A 368 -42.36 31.76 -28.25
CA ASN A 368 -43.15 30.96 -27.30
C ASN A 368 -42.45 29.65 -26.87
N GLU A 369 -41.17 29.46 -27.21
CA GLU A 369 -40.44 28.22 -26.88
C GLU A 369 -40.26 28.01 -25.37
N TRP A 370 -40.31 29.07 -24.57
CA TRP A 370 -40.23 29.04 -23.10
C TRP A 370 -41.31 28.17 -22.44
N THR A 371 -42.41 27.89 -23.14
CA THR A 371 -43.44 26.94 -22.66
C THR A 371 -42.93 25.50 -22.60
N LYS A 372 -41.87 25.19 -23.36
CA LYS A 372 -41.27 23.85 -23.46
C LYS A 372 -40.17 23.64 -22.45
N ALA A 373 -39.31 24.65 -22.23
CA ALA A 373 -38.13 24.55 -21.37
C ALA A 373 -37.64 25.95 -20.97
N ASP A 374 -36.64 26.02 -20.10
CA ASP A 374 -36.06 27.28 -19.62
C ASP A 374 -34.83 27.69 -20.45
N ILE A 375 -34.06 26.69 -20.91
CA ILE A 375 -32.82 26.88 -21.69
C ILE A 375 -32.84 25.96 -22.92
N VAL A 376 -32.27 26.44 -24.03
CA VAL A 376 -31.97 25.64 -25.23
C VAL A 376 -30.47 25.66 -25.48
N ILE A 377 -29.89 24.50 -25.72
CA ILE A 377 -28.49 24.35 -26.12
C ILE A 377 -28.45 23.81 -27.54
N SER A 378 -27.65 24.43 -28.40
CA SER A 378 -27.29 23.86 -29.71
C SER A 378 -25.99 23.10 -29.58
N ILE A 379 -26.03 21.77 -29.72
CA ILE A 379 -24.85 20.89 -29.71
C ILE A 379 -24.75 20.25 -31.09
N ASN A 380 -23.68 20.55 -31.83
CA ASN A 380 -23.47 20.04 -33.19
C ASN A 380 -24.68 20.26 -34.13
N GLY A 381 -25.37 21.40 -33.99
CA GLY A 381 -26.57 21.75 -34.76
C GLY A 381 -27.87 21.08 -34.29
N LYS A 382 -27.84 20.20 -33.27
CA LYS A 382 -29.05 19.64 -32.64
C LYS A 382 -29.42 20.47 -31.41
N LYS A 383 -30.70 20.86 -31.31
CA LYS A 383 -31.24 21.52 -30.12
C LYS A 383 -31.53 20.51 -29.01
N GLN A 384 -31.00 20.76 -27.82
CA GLN A 384 -31.37 20.11 -26.57
C GLN A 384 -32.13 21.10 -25.70
N TYR A 385 -33.28 20.68 -25.16
CA TYR A 385 -34.13 21.49 -24.30
C TYR A 385 -33.85 21.13 -22.83
N ILE A 386 -33.75 22.15 -21.98
CA ILE A 386 -33.42 22.00 -20.56
C ILE A 386 -34.44 22.72 -19.70
N ASP A 387 -34.97 21.99 -18.72
CA ASP A 387 -35.91 22.45 -17.71
C ASP A 387 -35.18 22.47 -16.36
N VAL A 388 -34.96 23.66 -15.82
CA VAL A 388 -34.20 23.87 -14.59
C VAL A 388 -35.13 23.70 -13.40
N LYS A 389 -34.65 22.99 -12.39
CA LYS A 389 -35.35 22.78 -11.13
C LYS A 389 -34.44 23.20 -10.00
N ASN A 390 -34.88 24.23 -9.29
CA ASN A 390 -34.20 24.76 -8.13
C ASN A 390 -34.82 24.19 -6.85
N ALA A 391 -33.98 23.73 -5.93
CA ALA A 391 -34.36 23.44 -4.56
C ALA A 391 -33.54 24.29 -3.60
N ARG A 392 -34.16 24.75 -2.53
CA ARG A 392 -33.48 25.50 -1.47
C ARG A 392 -33.12 24.56 -0.33
N GLN A 393 -31.96 24.78 0.28
CA GLN A 393 -31.56 24.13 1.54
C GLN A 393 -32.63 24.31 2.61
N THR A 394 -32.76 23.33 3.51
CA THR A 394 -33.68 23.40 4.66
C THR A 394 -32.93 23.89 5.91
N VAL A 395 -33.66 24.25 6.96
CA VAL A 395 -33.03 24.90 8.13
C VAL A 395 -32.17 23.95 8.96
N ASN A 396 -32.53 22.68 9.05
CA ASN A 396 -31.77 21.70 9.85
C ASN A 396 -31.01 20.68 9.00
N SER A 397 -30.88 20.91 7.70
CA SER A 397 -30.19 19.97 6.83
C SER A 397 -29.50 20.70 5.69
N SER A 398 -28.27 20.27 5.43
CA SER A 398 -27.57 20.55 4.17
C SER A 398 -28.28 19.92 2.97
N VAL A 399 -29.21 18.99 3.21
CA VAL A 399 -30.09 18.37 2.22
C VAL A 399 -31.30 19.29 1.95
N TYR A 400 -31.68 19.35 0.68
CA TYR A 400 -32.68 20.24 0.13
C TYR A 400 -34.12 19.88 0.52
N SER A 401 -35.02 20.83 0.28
CA SER A 401 -36.46 20.68 0.50
C SER A 401 -37.07 19.68 -0.47
N GLU A 402 -37.41 20.07 -1.71
CA GLU A 402 -38.00 19.19 -2.73
C GLU A 402 -37.75 19.72 -4.16
N PHE A 403 -37.36 18.84 -5.11
CA PHE A 403 -37.38 19.16 -6.55
C PHE A 403 -38.72 18.70 -7.13
N CYS A 404 -39.69 19.60 -7.20
CA CYS A 404 -41.02 19.25 -7.69
C CYS A 404 -41.08 19.32 -9.22
N ILE A 405 -41.36 18.19 -9.85
CA ILE A 405 -41.57 18.09 -11.29
C ILE A 405 -42.99 17.60 -11.54
N PRO A 406 -43.88 18.44 -12.10
CA PRO A 406 -45.25 18.02 -12.42
C PRO A 406 -45.29 16.89 -13.44
N SER A 407 -44.48 16.99 -14.49
CA SER A 407 -44.35 15.97 -15.54
C SER A 407 -42.99 16.08 -16.22
N PHE A 408 -42.52 14.94 -16.76
CA PHE A 408 -41.46 14.99 -17.77
C PHE A 408 -42.06 15.52 -19.08
N LYS A 409 -41.29 16.37 -19.76
CA LYS A 409 -41.68 16.97 -21.04
C LYS A 409 -40.91 16.29 -22.17
N GLU A 410 -41.50 16.28 -23.35
CA GLU A 410 -40.85 15.81 -24.58
C GLU A 410 -41.01 16.86 -25.68
N VAL A 411 -40.00 17.00 -26.53
CA VAL A 411 -40.04 17.87 -27.71
C VAL A 411 -39.58 17.07 -28.92
N ARG A 412 -40.48 16.86 -29.88
CA ARG A 412 -40.23 16.07 -31.11
C ARG A 412 -39.74 14.64 -30.83
N GLY A 413 -40.27 14.02 -29.77
CA GLY A 413 -39.93 12.65 -29.36
C GLY A 413 -38.60 12.52 -28.59
N GLU A 414 -37.98 13.64 -28.23
CA GLU A 414 -36.77 13.68 -27.40
C GLU A 414 -37.12 14.20 -26.01
N ASP A 415 -36.55 13.58 -24.98
CA ASP A 415 -36.72 13.99 -23.59
C ASP A 415 -36.19 15.42 -23.38
N VAL A 416 -36.97 16.26 -22.68
CA VAL A 416 -36.43 17.50 -22.11
C VAL A 416 -35.60 17.13 -20.88
N ALA A 417 -34.33 17.54 -20.87
CA ALA A 417 -33.43 17.28 -19.76
C ALA A 417 -33.83 18.12 -18.54
N ILE A 418 -33.99 17.47 -17.39
CA ILE A 418 -34.24 18.14 -16.12
C ILE A 418 -32.90 18.37 -15.44
N VAL A 419 -32.63 19.61 -15.08
CA VAL A 419 -31.40 19.98 -14.38
C VAL A 419 -31.71 20.35 -12.93
N GLY A 420 -30.97 19.76 -11.99
CA GLY A 420 -31.10 20.05 -10.57
C GLY A 420 -30.10 21.11 -10.10
N VAL A 421 -30.56 22.11 -9.36
CA VAL A 421 -29.72 23.09 -8.67
C VAL A 421 -30.11 23.20 -7.19
N LEU A 422 -29.12 23.11 -6.30
CA LEU A 422 -29.29 23.36 -4.88
C LEU A 422 -28.84 24.78 -4.53
N SER A 423 -29.80 25.64 -4.17
CA SER A 423 -29.55 27.01 -3.72
C SER A 423 -29.54 27.12 -2.19
N PRO A 424 -28.81 28.09 -1.61
CA PRO A 424 -28.91 28.39 -0.19
C PRO A 424 -30.30 28.92 0.18
N TYR A 425 -30.65 28.78 1.46
CA TYR A 425 -31.84 29.44 1.98
C TYR A 425 -31.56 30.93 2.27
N LEU A 426 -31.98 31.82 1.36
CA LEU A 426 -31.88 33.27 1.55
C LEU A 426 -33.24 33.98 1.54
N GLN A 427 -33.43 34.92 2.47
CA GLN A 427 -34.58 35.82 2.48
C GLN A 427 -34.38 36.95 1.47
N LEU A 428 -35.49 37.57 1.03
CA LEU A 428 -35.50 38.60 -0.01
C LEU A 428 -34.52 39.75 0.27
N LYS A 429 -34.49 40.24 1.51
CA LYS A 429 -33.59 41.34 1.93
C LYS A 429 -32.10 41.05 1.68
N TYR A 430 -31.68 39.79 1.77
CA TYR A 430 -30.28 39.39 1.54
C TYR A 430 -29.95 39.19 0.04
N MET A 431 -30.97 39.11 -0.81
CA MET A 431 -30.79 38.99 -2.26
C MET A 431 -30.68 40.35 -2.96
N ASN A 432 -31.19 41.44 -2.34
CA ASN A 432 -31.46 42.67 -3.07
C ASN A 432 -30.46 43.82 -2.89
N GLN A 433 -29.57 43.87 -1.89
CA GLN A 433 -28.49 44.91 -1.83
C GLN A 433 -27.50 44.86 -0.64
N GLU A 434 -27.82 44.24 0.50
CA GLU A 434 -26.95 44.32 1.70
C GLU A 434 -25.96 43.15 1.85
N GLY A 435 -26.14 42.08 1.07
CA GLY A 435 -25.49 40.80 1.32
C GLY A 435 -25.94 40.18 2.65
N ALA A 436 -25.57 38.92 2.89
CA ALA A 436 -25.79 38.29 4.18
C ALA A 436 -24.61 38.59 5.12
N SER A 437 -24.90 38.97 6.38
CA SER A 437 -23.89 39.12 7.45
C SER A 437 -23.38 37.78 8.01
N PHE A 438 -23.81 36.67 7.41
CA PHE A 438 -23.46 35.31 7.79
C PHE A 438 -22.96 34.56 6.56
N TYR A 439 -22.23 33.46 6.78
CA TYR A 439 -21.75 32.63 5.69
C TYR A 439 -22.91 32.00 4.92
N VAL A 440 -22.88 32.12 3.60
CA VAL A 440 -23.89 31.58 2.69
C VAL A 440 -23.23 30.59 1.75
N ASN A 441 -23.77 29.38 1.70
CA ASN A 441 -23.34 28.39 0.71
C ASN A 441 -23.63 28.90 -0.71
N SER A 442 -22.67 28.69 -1.61
CA SER A 442 -22.90 28.98 -3.02
C SER A 442 -23.91 28.00 -3.63
N PRO A 443 -24.77 28.43 -4.56
CA PRO A 443 -25.62 27.53 -5.35
C PRO A 443 -24.80 26.47 -6.10
N ILE A 444 -25.29 25.23 -6.13
CA ILE A 444 -24.60 24.07 -6.69
C ILE A 444 -25.46 23.42 -7.78
N PHE A 445 -24.91 23.27 -8.98
CA PHE A 445 -25.44 22.46 -10.07
C PHE A 445 -25.18 20.98 -9.79
N LEU A 446 -26.26 20.18 -9.70
CA LEU A 446 -26.22 18.78 -9.31
C LEU A 446 -26.11 17.80 -10.49
N GLY A 447 -26.29 18.30 -11.71
CA GLY A 447 -26.35 17.47 -12.92
C GLY A 447 -27.72 17.50 -13.59
N GLU A 448 -27.91 16.57 -14.52
CA GLU A 448 -29.09 16.39 -15.35
C GLU A 448 -29.71 14.99 -15.19
N LEU A 449 -31.00 14.90 -15.51
CA LEU A 449 -31.77 13.66 -15.59
C LEU A 449 -32.77 13.75 -16.75
N ILE A 450 -32.82 12.71 -17.57
CA ILE A 450 -33.90 12.51 -18.55
C ILE A 450 -34.82 11.35 -18.15
N TYR A 451 -36.04 11.33 -18.69
CA TYR A 451 -37.03 10.30 -18.37
C TYR A 451 -36.54 8.89 -18.72
N THR A 452 -35.91 8.74 -19.88
CA THR A 452 -35.36 7.47 -20.35
C THR A 452 -34.32 6.87 -19.37
N GLN A 453 -33.48 7.71 -18.77
CA GLN A 453 -32.51 7.28 -17.75
C GLN A 453 -33.20 6.75 -16.50
N LEU A 454 -34.19 7.48 -15.98
CA LEU A 454 -34.96 7.06 -14.80
C LEU A 454 -35.71 5.73 -15.05
N HIS A 455 -36.32 5.59 -16.22
CA HIS A 455 -37.00 4.36 -16.61
C HIS A 455 -36.04 3.18 -16.69
N ASN A 456 -34.87 3.35 -17.32
CA ASN A 456 -33.84 2.31 -17.41
C ASN A 456 -33.30 1.92 -16.04
N LEU A 457 -33.05 2.88 -15.16
CA LEU A 457 -32.61 2.61 -13.79
C LEU A 457 -33.63 1.75 -13.04
N THR A 458 -34.91 2.10 -13.15
CA THR A 458 -36.01 1.33 -12.53
C THR A 458 -36.05 -0.10 -13.07
N LYS A 459 -35.91 -0.27 -14.39
CA LYS A 459 -35.91 -1.59 -15.04
C LYS A 459 -34.72 -2.44 -14.61
N THR A 460 -33.52 -1.86 -14.52
CA THR A 460 -32.28 -2.59 -14.19
C THR A 460 -32.27 -3.13 -12.78
N PHE A 461 -32.79 -2.37 -11.81
CA PHE A 461 -32.67 -2.74 -10.40
C PHE A 461 -33.94 -3.36 -9.81
N LYS A 462 -35.06 -3.40 -10.54
CA LYS A 462 -36.28 -4.10 -10.11
C LYS A 462 -36.04 -5.61 -10.07
N ASP A 463 -36.34 -6.24 -8.93
CA ASP A 463 -36.33 -7.70 -8.78
C ASP A 463 -37.46 -8.17 -7.85
N SER A 464 -37.45 -9.47 -7.51
CA SER A 464 -38.50 -10.10 -6.69
C SER A 464 -38.43 -9.76 -5.20
N VAL A 465 -37.28 -9.30 -4.70
CA VAL A 465 -37.04 -8.99 -3.27
C VAL A 465 -37.15 -7.48 -3.02
N VAL A 466 -36.70 -6.68 -3.98
CA VAL A 466 -36.66 -5.22 -3.92
C VAL A 466 -37.65 -4.65 -4.94
N ARG A 467 -38.77 -4.14 -4.42
CA ARG A 467 -39.71 -3.31 -5.17
C ARG A 467 -39.19 -1.89 -5.22
N LEU A 468 -38.50 -1.57 -6.31
CA LEU A 468 -38.17 -0.19 -6.62
C LEU A 468 -39.40 0.50 -7.19
N ASP A 469 -39.93 1.43 -6.41
CA ASP A 469 -41.04 2.25 -6.82
C ASP A 469 -40.56 3.66 -7.13
N MET A 470 -40.04 3.78 -8.35
CA MET A 470 -39.80 5.09 -8.96
C MET A 470 -41.08 5.61 -9.63
N THR A 471 -42.18 4.83 -9.61
CA THR A 471 -43.46 5.28 -10.18
C THR A 471 -44.07 6.28 -9.21
N ARG A 472 -44.29 7.48 -9.71
CA ARG A 472 -44.45 8.69 -8.90
C ARG A 472 -45.85 8.83 -8.27
N GLY A 473 -46.55 7.72 -8.04
CA GLY A 473 -47.89 7.69 -7.46
C GLY A 473 -48.93 8.55 -8.23
N PHE A 474 -49.98 8.96 -7.53
CA PHE A 474 -51.10 9.77 -8.04
C PHE A 474 -50.94 11.29 -7.81
N ASP A 475 -49.78 11.76 -7.33
CA ASP A 475 -49.62 13.17 -6.92
C ASP A 475 -49.14 14.05 -8.10
N PRO A 476 -49.85 15.15 -8.45
CA PRO A 476 -49.49 16.04 -9.56
C PRO A 476 -48.20 16.88 -9.37
N LYS A 477 -47.45 16.74 -8.26
CA LYS A 477 -46.17 17.45 -8.02
C LYS A 477 -45.09 16.50 -7.49
N THR A 478 -44.42 15.79 -8.40
CA THR A 478 -43.60 14.63 -8.03
C THR A 478 -42.15 15.03 -7.70
N TYR A 479 -41.69 14.67 -6.50
CA TYR A 479 -40.33 14.91 -6.00
C TYR A 479 -39.28 14.10 -6.77
N LEU A 480 -38.15 14.73 -7.11
CA LEU A 480 -36.92 14.04 -7.49
C LEU A 480 -35.87 14.10 -6.38
N ALA A 481 -35.25 12.95 -6.10
CA ALA A 481 -34.12 12.80 -5.19
C ALA A 481 -32.80 13.36 -5.79
N PRO A 482 -31.82 13.81 -4.98
CA PRO A 482 -30.62 14.45 -5.52
C PRO A 482 -29.69 13.43 -6.17
N TRP A 483 -29.71 12.20 -5.66
CA TRP A 483 -28.88 11.09 -6.13
C TRP A 483 -29.25 10.63 -7.56
N LEU A 484 -30.35 11.14 -8.12
CA LEU A 484 -30.78 10.88 -9.49
C LEU A 484 -30.08 11.76 -10.52
N PHE A 485 -29.51 12.89 -10.11
CA PHE A 485 -28.82 13.79 -11.01
C PHE A 485 -27.36 13.38 -11.16
N ASP A 486 -26.85 13.48 -12.40
CA ASP A 486 -25.46 13.22 -12.72
C ASP A 486 -25.05 14.04 -13.95
N TYR A 487 -23.77 14.02 -14.31
CA TYR A 487 -23.17 14.86 -15.32
C TYR A 487 -23.04 14.14 -16.66
N SER A 488 -22.93 14.90 -17.74
CA SER A 488 -22.81 14.37 -19.10
C SER A 488 -21.46 13.67 -19.35
N ALA A 489 -21.32 13.00 -20.50
CA ALA A 489 -20.05 12.39 -20.89
C ALA A 489 -18.92 13.43 -21.08
N GLN A 490 -19.25 14.66 -21.51
CA GLN A 490 -18.24 15.73 -21.64
C GLN A 490 -17.63 16.10 -20.30
N PHE A 491 -18.43 16.13 -19.22
CA PHE A 491 -17.91 16.44 -17.88
C PHE A 491 -16.89 15.40 -17.39
N TYR A 492 -17.07 14.14 -17.78
CA TYR A 492 -16.21 13.01 -17.42
C TYR A 492 -15.19 12.63 -18.51
N GLU A 493 -14.94 13.50 -19.48
CA GLU A 493 -14.12 13.16 -20.65
C GLU A 493 -12.72 12.67 -20.28
N ASN A 494 -12.08 13.28 -19.28
CA ASN A 494 -10.79 12.85 -18.76
C ASN A 494 -10.84 11.39 -18.26
N GLN A 495 -11.79 11.08 -17.38
CA GLN A 495 -11.94 9.74 -16.82
C GLN A 495 -12.28 8.70 -17.90
N ILE A 496 -13.11 9.09 -18.88
CA ILE A 496 -13.44 8.24 -20.05
C ILE A 496 -12.19 7.95 -20.88
N GLY A 497 -11.35 8.95 -21.14
CA GLY A 497 -10.09 8.80 -21.86
C GLY A 497 -9.14 7.82 -21.16
N ILE A 498 -9.02 7.94 -19.84
CA ILE A 498 -8.18 7.06 -19.01
C ILE A 498 -8.74 5.64 -18.97
N ALA A 499 -10.07 5.50 -18.84
CA ALA A 499 -10.74 4.21 -18.88
C ALA A 499 -10.49 3.48 -20.22
N LYS A 500 -10.51 4.19 -21.35
CA LYS A 500 -10.16 3.63 -22.66
C LYS A 500 -8.73 3.11 -22.68
N LYS A 501 -7.75 3.87 -22.15
CA LYS A 501 -6.37 3.39 -22.01
C LYS A 501 -6.30 2.07 -21.25
N LEU A 502 -7.04 1.91 -20.14
CA LEU A 502 -7.10 0.63 -19.43
C LEU A 502 -7.74 -0.47 -20.28
N ILE A 503 -8.86 -0.19 -20.97
CA ILE A 503 -9.55 -1.16 -21.83
C ILE A 503 -8.60 -1.70 -22.90
N ASP A 504 -7.80 -0.84 -23.51
CA ASP A 504 -6.86 -1.17 -24.58
C ASP A 504 -5.61 -1.94 -24.10
N LEU A 505 -5.33 -1.98 -22.79
CA LEU A 505 -4.24 -2.79 -22.24
C LEU A 505 -4.54 -4.30 -22.32
N ASP A 506 -3.61 -5.08 -22.83
CA ASP A 506 -3.65 -6.55 -22.75
C ASP A 506 -3.58 -7.01 -21.27
N TYR A 507 -4.25 -8.12 -20.93
CA TYR A 507 -4.20 -8.67 -19.57
C TYR A 507 -2.77 -9.02 -19.11
N LYS A 508 -1.85 -9.36 -20.04
CA LYS A 508 -0.42 -9.57 -19.76
C LYS A 508 0.32 -8.30 -19.34
N ALA A 509 -0.24 -7.13 -19.62
CA ALA A 509 0.27 -5.83 -19.17
C ALA A 509 -0.33 -5.39 -17.82
N ILE A 510 -1.18 -6.21 -17.21
CA ILE A 510 -1.73 -5.99 -15.87
C ILE A 510 -1.01 -6.92 -14.88
N PRO A 511 -0.51 -6.41 -13.73
CA PRO A 511 0.18 -7.22 -12.74
C PRO A 511 -0.74 -8.31 -12.16
N SER A 512 -0.17 -9.48 -11.86
CA SER A 512 -0.88 -10.52 -11.12
C SER A 512 -1.10 -10.12 -9.65
N SER A 513 -1.95 -10.87 -8.94
CA SER A 513 -2.16 -10.66 -7.49
C SER A 513 -0.86 -10.77 -6.70
N ASP A 514 -0.01 -11.73 -7.06
CA ASP A 514 1.27 -11.97 -6.39
C ASP A 514 2.23 -10.81 -6.64
N ASP A 515 2.21 -10.24 -7.85
CA ASP A 515 3.01 -9.05 -8.15
C ASP A 515 2.57 -7.85 -7.30
N ILE A 516 1.25 -7.63 -7.17
CA ILE A 516 0.71 -6.57 -6.31
C ILE A 516 1.08 -6.80 -4.84
N ALA A 517 1.01 -8.04 -4.35
CA ALA A 517 1.39 -8.39 -2.97
C ALA A 517 2.89 -8.11 -2.70
N LEU A 518 3.77 -8.31 -3.69
CA LEU A 518 5.19 -7.96 -3.55
C LEU A 518 5.44 -6.44 -3.49
N LEU A 519 4.59 -5.64 -4.14
CA LEU A 519 4.64 -4.18 -4.07
C LEU A 519 4.11 -3.61 -2.74
N SER A 520 3.33 -4.39 -1.99
CA SER A 520 2.62 -3.85 -0.84
C SER A 520 3.53 -3.67 0.38
N THR A 521 3.84 -2.42 0.73
CA THR A 521 3.96 -2.00 2.13
C THR A 521 2.65 -1.38 2.64
N ASN A 522 1.81 -0.81 1.76
CA ASN A 522 0.52 -0.18 2.08
C ASN A 522 -0.56 -0.29 0.96
N LYS A 523 -0.29 -0.97 -0.17
CA LYS A 523 -1.21 -1.01 -1.33
C LYS A 523 -1.88 -2.38 -1.45
N SER A 524 -3.21 -2.43 -1.40
CA SER A 524 -4.03 -3.63 -1.62
C SER A 524 -4.50 -3.69 -3.07
N ILE A 525 -4.97 -4.85 -3.54
CA ILE A 525 -5.70 -4.97 -4.82
C ILE A 525 -6.86 -3.97 -4.87
N ASP A 526 -7.50 -3.69 -3.72
CA ASP A 526 -8.59 -2.72 -3.57
C ASP A 526 -8.23 -1.34 -4.15
N THR A 527 -6.96 -0.92 -4.06
CA THR A 527 -6.44 0.35 -4.59
C THR A 527 -6.70 0.48 -6.10
N TYR A 528 -6.78 -0.62 -6.84
CA TYR A 528 -6.92 -0.63 -8.30
C TYR A 528 -8.35 -0.91 -8.77
N LEU A 529 -9.24 -1.38 -7.90
CA LEU A 529 -10.58 -1.85 -8.29
C LEU A 529 -11.44 -0.72 -8.88
N SER A 530 -11.33 0.50 -8.35
CA SER A 530 -12.15 1.64 -8.81
C SER A 530 -12.03 1.88 -10.31
N LEU A 531 -10.80 1.81 -10.85
CA LEU A 531 -10.55 2.02 -12.28
C LEU A 531 -11.18 0.91 -13.13
N PHE A 532 -11.09 -0.35 -12.72
CA PHE A 532 -11.70 -1.46 -13.46
C PHE A 532 -13.24 -1.38 -13.46
N ILE A 533 -13.82 -1.04 -12.32
CA ILE A 533 -15.27 -0.86 -12.18
C ILE A 533 -15.73 0.28 -13.10
N TYR A 534 -15.08 1.44 -13.02
CA TYR A 534 -15.39 2.58 -13.88
C TYR A 534 -15.29 2.22 -15.36
N ALA A 535 -14.16 1.62 -15.76
CA ALA A 535 -13.89 1.22 -17.14
C ALA A 535 -14.76 0.07 -17.67
N ASN A 536 -15.59 -0.56 -16.84
CA ASN A 536 -16.32 -1.79 -17.18
C ASN A 536 -15.42 -2.96 -17.58
N LYS A 537 -14.14 -2.94 -17.21
CA LYS A 537 -13.21 -4.00 -17.56
C LYS A 537 -13.30 -5.09 -16.52
N LYS A 538 -13.50 -6.34 -16.97
CA LYS A 538 -13.50 -7.51 -16.07
C LYS A 538 -12.16 -7.59 -15.33
N LEU A 539 -12.23 -7.80 -14.02
CA LEU A 539 -11.04 -7.99 -13.19
C LEU A 539 -10.19 -9.18 -13.69
N PRO A 540 -8.85 -9.12 -13.57
CA PRO A 540 -8.00 -10.28 -13.79
C PRO A 540 -8.41 -11.45 -12.89
N GLU A 541 -8.42 -12.68 -13.42
CA GLU A 541 -8.83 -13.87 -12.67
C GLU A 541 -7.95 -14.11 -11.44
N SER A 542 -6.65 -13.77 -11.54
CA SER A 542 -5.73 -13.82 -10.42
C SER A 542 -6.18 -12.93 -9.26
N TRP A 543 -6.82 -11.79 -9.52
CA TRP A 543 -7.25 -10.87 -8.47
C TRP A 543 -8.54 -11.34 -7.79
N ALA A 544 -9.49 -11.87 -8.57
CA ALA A 544 -10.79 -12.28 -8.07
C ALA A 544 -10.70 -13.24 -6.86
N LYS A 545 -9.69 -14.11 -6.83
CA LYS A 545 -9.45 -15.07 -5.73
C LYS A 545 -9.11 -14.41 -4.38
N PHE A 546 -8.61 -13.17 -4.39
CA PHE A 546 -8.20 -12.44 -3.19
C PHE A 546 -9.23 -11.39 -2.76
N ILE A 547 -10.28 -11.18 -3.55
CA ILE A 547 -11.37 -10.27 -3.22
C ILE A 547 -12.42 -11.06 -2.44
N PRO A 548 -12.83 -10.64 -1.23
CA PRO A 548 -13.91 -11.28 -0.50
C PRO A 548 -15.18 -11.44 -1.34
N ILE A 549 -15.87 -12.58 -1.23
CA ILE A 549 -17.07 -12.90 -2.02
C ILE A 549 -18.10 -11.76 -1.96
N CYS A 550 -18.34 -11.22 -0.77
CA CYS A 550 -19.25 -10.09 -0.58
C CYS A 550 -18.86 -8.85 -1.41
N LYS A 551 -17.57 -8.50 -1.50
CA LYS A 551 -17.09 -7.41 -2.36
C LYS A 551 -17.27 -7.76 -3.85
N GLN A 552 -17.02 -9.00 -4.25
CA GLN A 552 -17.22 -9.44 -5.63
C GLN A 552 -18.69 -9.31 -6.05
N GLU A 553 -19.63 -9.72 -5.19
CA GLU A 553 -21.07 -9.60 -5.47
C GLU A 553 -21.49 -8.15 -5.66
N PHE A 554 -20.96 -7.22 -4.85
CA PHE A 554 -21.19 -5.78 -5.05
C PHE A 554 -20.60 -5.27 -6.36
N ILE A 555 -19.36 -5.64 -6.69
CA ILE A 555 -18.68 -5.23 -7.94
C ILE A 555 -19.50 -5.67 -9.16
N ILE A 556 -20.07 -6.88 -9.14
CA ILE A 556 -20.90 -7.39 -10.23
C ILE A 556 -22.13 -6.49 -10.50
N LEU A 557 -22.72 -5.89 -9.46
CA LEU A 557 -23.86 -4.97 -9.61
C LEU A 557 -23.48 -3.66 -10.32
N LEU A 558 -22.19 -3.29 -10.31
CA LEU A 558 -21.67 -2.09 -10.95
C LEU A 558 -21.20 -2.33 -12.39
N TYR A 559 -21.05 -3.58 -12.81
CA TYR A 559 -20.74 -3.90 -14.21
C TYR A 559 -21.98 -3.77 -15.09
N ARG A 560 -21.85 -2.97 -16.16
CA ARG A 560 -22.94 -2.68 -17.07
C ARG A 560 -22.88 -3.64 -18.26
N LYS A 561 -24.05 -4.08 -18.73
CA LYS A 561 -24.14 -4.90 -19.96
C LYS A 561 -23.79 -4.10 -21.20
N SER A 562 -24.04 -2.80 -21.19
CA SER A 562 -23.66 -1.84 -22.22
C SER A 562 -22.37 -1.14 -21.86
N ASN A 563 -21.59 -0.69 -22.86
CA ASN A 563 -20.42 0.18 -22.66
C ASN A 563 -20.83 1.63 -22.30
N THR A 564 -21.93 1.80 -21.57
CA THR A 564 -22.39 3.08 -21.05
C THR A 564 -21.52 3.51 -19.88
N LEU A 565 -21.42 4.83 -19.68
CA LEU A 565 -20.73 5.41 -18.54
C LEU A 565 -21.44 5.01 -17.23
N LEU A 566 -20.66 4.64 -16.20
CA LEU A 566 -21.20 4.44 -14.85
C LEU A 566 -21.72 5.78 -14.31
N LYS A 567 -22.89 5.76 -13.67
CA LYS A 567 -23.54 6.96 -13.13
C LYS A 567 -23.75 6.89 -11.62
N LEU A 568 -23.81 8.05 -10.96
CA LEU A 568 -24.08 8.20 -9.53
C LEU A 568 -25.35 7.47 -9.07
N PRO A 569 -26.49 7.53 -9.81
CA PRO A 569 -27.68 6.78 -9.45
C PRO A 569 -27.47 5.26 -9.48
N GLU A 570 -26.62 4.75 -10.39
CA GLU A 570 -26.31 3.32 -10.47
C GLU A 570 -25.49 2.86 -9.26
N ILE A 571 -24.53 3.68 -8.81
CA ILE A 571 -23.77 3.44 -7.57
C ILE A 571 -24.71 3.41 -6.37
N TYR A 572 -25.57 4.43 -6.24
CA TYR A 572 -26.54 4.52 -5.15
C TYR A 572 -27.44 3.28 -5.09
N MET A 573 -27.98 2.86 -6.23
CA MET A 573 -28.88 1.71 -6.32
C MET A 573 -28.16 0.37 -6.12
N ALA A 574 -26.91 0.24 -6.58
CA ALA A 574 -26.09 -0.95 -6.33
C ALA A 574 -25.80 -1.13 -4.83
N ILE A 575 -25.50 -0.03 -4.11
CA ILE A 575 -25.29 -0.06 -2.66
C ILE A 575 -26.56 -0.51 -1.94
N LEU A 576 -27.71 0.09 -2.27
CA LEU A 576 -28.98 -0.29 -1.65
C LEU A 576 -29.33 -1.75 -1.93
N LYS A 577 -29.23 -2.19 -3.19
CA LYS A 577 -29.55 -3.56 -3.58
C LYS A 577 -28.64 -4.58 -2.88
N HIS A 578 -27.35 -4.29 -2.82
CA HIS A 578 -26.39 -5.14 -2.13
C HIS A 578 -26.67 -5.18 -0.62
N PHE A 579 -26.93 -4.03 0.01
CA PHE A 579 -27.30 -3.95 1.42
C PHE A 579 -28.53 -4.81 1.75
N LEU A 580 -29.60 -4.69 0.97
CA LEU A 580 -30.83 -5.46 1.18
C LEU A 580 -30.62 -6.96 0.99
N LYS A 581 -29.78 -7.35 0.02
CA LYS A 581 -29.39 -8.75 -0.17
C LYS A 581 -28.59 -9.28 1.03
N MET A 582 -27.60 -8.53 1.51
CA MET A 582 -26.80 -8.95 2.66
C MET A 582 -27.62 -9.04 3.95
N LEU A 583 -28.59 -8.13 4.10
CA LEU A 583 -29.54 -8.10 5.20
C LEU A 583 -30.46 -9.32 5.19
N SER A 584 -31.00 -9.71 4.03
CA SER A 584 -31.86 -10.90 3.92
C SER A 584 -31.11 -12.22 4.12
N MET A 585 -29.80 -12.23 3.82
CA MET A 585 -28.93 -13.39 4.07
C MET A 585 -28.38 -13.44 5.51
N ASN A 586 -28.61 -12.39 6.32
CA ASN A 586 -27.97 -12.20 7.63
C ASN A 586 -26.44 -12.44 7.61
N ASN A 587 -25.75 -11.87 6.62
CA ASN A 587 -24.31 -12.05 6.48
C ASN A 587 -23.54 -11.25 7.54
N GLU A 588 -23.09 -11.90 8.61
CA GLU A 588 -22.36 -11.24 9.71
C GLU A 588 -21.00 -10.63 9.30
N GLU A 589 -20.41 -11.05 8.19
CA GLU A 589 -19.16 -10.48 7.69
C GLU A 589 -19.36 -9.16 6.92
N TYR A 590 -20.60 -8.80 6.60
CA TYR A 590 -20.94 -7.59 5.86
C TYR A 590 -21.04 -6.37 6.77
N HIS A 591 -20.60 -5.23 6.25
CA HIS A 591 -20.92 -3.90 6.78
C HIS A 591 -20.88 -2.87 5.64
N PRO A 592 -21.83 -1.92 5.54
CA PRO A 592 -21.84 -0.90 4.49
C PRO A 592 -20.56 -0.06 4.39
N GLU A 593 -19.87 0.18 5.51
CA GLU A 593 -18.57 0.88 5.52
C GLU A 593 -17.50 0.16 4.69
N LYS A 594 -17.51 -1.18 4.64
CA LYS A 594 -16.56 -1.94 3.79
C LYS A 594 -16.79 -1.70 2.30
N ILE A 595 -18.03 -1.35 1.92
CA ILE A 595 -18.37 -0.94 0.54
C ILE A 595 -17.93 0.50 0.30
N ARG A 596 -18.09 1.37 1.28
CA ARG A 596 -17.59 2.75 1.23
C ARG A 596 -16.07 2.78 1.03
N GLU A 597 -15.33 1.99 1.80
CA GLU A 597 -13.87 1.82 1.65
C GLU A 597 -13.47 1.31 0.26
N LEU A 598 -14.30 0.46 -0.35
CA LEU A 598 -14.03 -0.11 -1.68
C LEU A 598 -14.20 0.93 -2.81
N ILE A 599 -15.24 1.77 -2.73
CA ILE A 599 -15.58 2.70 -3.81
C ILE A 599 -14.85 4.04 -3.68
N TYR A 600 -14.44 4.43 -2.48
CA TYR A 600 -13.61 5.62 -2.28
C TYR A 600 -12.14 5.25 -2.30
N HIS A 601 -11.39 5.86 -3.23
CA HIS A 601 -9.95 5.64 -3.32
C HIS A 601 -9.20 6.48 -2.28
N GLY A 602 -8.21 5.90 -1.60
CA GLY A 602 -7.24 6.64 -0.79
C GLY A 602 -7.51 6.63 0.72
N ASP A 603 -6.88 7.59 1.40
CA ASP A 603 -6.91 7.73 2.86
C ASP A 603 -8.34 7.93 3.38
N PRO A 604 -8.80 7.14 4.37
CA PRO A 604 -10.08 7.35 5.01
C PRO A 604 -10.37 8.76 5.55
N TYR A 605 -9.34 9.52 5.86
CA TYR A 605 -9.48 10.91 6.32
C TYR A 605 -9.79 11.89 5.18
N LEU A 606 -9.54 11.53 3.92
CA LEU A 606 -9.78 12.38 2.74
C LEU A 606 -11.07 12.05 2.00
N TYR A 607 -11.94 11.20 2.54
CA TYR A 607 -13.19 10.81 1.88
C TYR A 607 -14.14 11.98 1.56
N HIS A 608 -13.99 13.13 2.20
CA HIS A 608 -14.75 14.34 1.88
C HIS A 608 -14.20 15.10 0.66
N GLN A 609 -13.00 14.75 0.19
CA GLN A 609 -12.31 15.37 -0.95
C GLN A 609 -12.26 14.43 -2.16
N VAL A 610 -12.56 13.14 -1.97
CA VAL A 610 -12.54 12.12 -3.01
C VAL A 610 -13.96 11.71 -3.38
N ASN A 611 -14.18 11.43 -4.65
CA ASN A 611 -15.48 11.05 -5.22
C ASN A 611 -15.57 9.51 -5.39
N PRO A 612 -16.75 8.90 -5.17
CA PRO A 612 -16.92 7.44 -5.27
C PRO A 612 -16.63 6.97 -6.70
N LEU A 613 -15.65 6.09 -6.88
CA LEU A 613 -15.21 5.58 -8.19
C LEU A 613 -14.87 6.69 -9.20
N LYS A 614 -14.48 7.88 -8.73
CA LYS A 614 -14.31 9.08 -9.57
C LYS A 614 -15.59 9.52 -10.33
N ILE A 615 -16.76 9.18 -9.79
CA ILE A 615 -18.06 9.75 -10.19
C ILE A 615 -18.39 10.91 -9.26
N TYR A 616 -18.63 12.08 -9.83
CA TYR A 616 -18.73 13.32 -9.06
C TYR A 616 -19.99 13.32 -8.18
N ASP A 617 -19.79 13.53 -6.88
CA ASP A 617 -20.83 13.51 -5.86
C ASP A 617 -20.72 14.82 -5.03
N PRO A 618 -21.24 15.95 -5.55
CA PRO A 618 -21.02 17.27 -4.97
C PRO A 618 -21.65 17.44 -3.58
N LEU A 619 -22.58 16.56 -3.20
CA LEU A 619 -23.26 16.60 -1.91
C LEU A 619 -22.84 15.45 -0.98
N ASN A 620 -21.82 14.66 -1.36
CA ASN A 620 -21.32 13.52 -0.58
C ASN A 620 -22.43 12.49 -0.23
N LEU A 621 -23.40 12.34 -1.13
CA LEU A 621 -24.59 11.51 -0.97
C LEU A 621 -24.25 10.04 -0.73
N ILE A 622 -23.26 9.51 -1.44
CA ILE A 622 -22.91 8.08 -1.39
C ILE A 622 -22.27 7.72 -0.05
N SER A 623 -21.36 8.56 0.44
CA SER A 623 -20.72 8.39 1.75
C SER A 623 -21.75 8.47 2.87
N ASP A 624 -22.62 9.49 2.85
CA ASP A 624 -23.66 9.68 3.86
C ASP A 624 -24.70 8.56 3.81
N PHE A 625 -25.00 8.04 2.63
CA PHE A 625 -25.87 6.88 2.47
C PHE A 625 -25.25 5.61 3.06
N CYS A 626 -23.97 5.34 2.79
CA CYS A 626 -23.26 4.21 3.42
C CYS A 626 -23.28 4.30 4.95
N LYS A 627 -23.02 5.47 5.54
CA LYS A 627 -23.10 5.71 6.99
C LYS A 627 -24.50 5.48 7.55
N THR A 628 -25.51 5.94 6.80
CA THR A 628 -26.93 5.73 7.13
C THR A 628 -27.28 4.24 7.15
N LEU A 629 -26.87 3.51 6.13
CA LEU A 629 -27.06 2.06 6.05
C LEU A 629 -26.23 1.32 7.12
N GLY A 630 -25.05 1.81 7.49
CA GLY A 630 -24.25 1.28 8.60
C GLY A 630 -25.00 1.39 9.92
N THR A 631 -25.60 2.56 10.19
CA THR A 631 -26.45 2.76 11.38
C THR A 631 -27.65 1.80 11.39
N LEU A 632 -28.29 1.56 10.23
CA LEU A 632 -29.35 0.56 10.10
C LEU A 632 -28.84 -0.86 10.39
N TRP A 633 -27.67 -1.21 9.82
CA TRP A 633 -27.04 -2.50 10.01
C TRP A 633 -26.75 -2.78 11.48
N ASP A 634 -26.16 -1.84 12.19
CA ASP A 634 -25.81 -1.97 13.62
C ASP A 634 -27.05 -2.16 14.51
N ASN A 635 -28.21 -1.66 14.07
CA ASN A 635 -29.46 -1.78 14.80
C ASN A 635 -30.35 -2.94 14.31
N ARG A 636 -29.91 -3.75 13.33
CA ARG A 636 -30.73 -4.78 12.66
C ARG A 636 -31.35 -5.79 13.62
N HIS A 637 -30.60 -6.22 14.64
CA HIS A 637 -31.05 -7.20 15.65
C HIS A 637 -32.06 -6.59 16.62
N LYS A 638 -31.88 -5.33 17.01
CA LYS A 638 -32.81 -4.60 17.90
C LYS A 638 -34.18 -4.34 17.26
N THR A 639 -34.20 -4.28 15.92
CA THR A 639 -35.35 -3.84 15.13
C THR A 639 -35.96 -4.97 14.30
N ASN A 640 -35.38 -6.17 14.35
CA ASN A 640 -35.78 -7.35 13.59
C ASN A 640 -35.89 -7.09 12.07
N ILE A 641 -35.04 -6.23 11.51
CA ILE A 641 -35.11 -5.84 10.09
C ILE A 641 -34.77 -7.05 9.19
N THR A 642 -33.95 -7.98 9.69
CA THR A 642 -33.63 -9.25 9.00
C THR A 642 -34.86 -10.12 8.74
N GLY A 643 -35.97 -9.90 9.46
CA GLY A 643 -37.24 -10.59 9.23
C GLY A 643 -38.05 -10.08 8.04
N PHE A 644 -37.73 -8.90 7.48
CA PHE A 644 -38.45 -8.38 6.31
C PHE A 644 -38.14 -9.20 5.06
N LYS A 645 -39.18 -9.63 4.35
CA LYS A 645 -39.07 -10.41 3.11
C LYS A 645 -39.20 -9.57 1.84
N ILE A 646 -39.86 -8.42 1.95
CA ILE A 646 -40.14 -7.53 0.83
C ILE A 646 -39.72 -6.13 1.23
N PHE A 647 -38.89 -5.50 0.40
CA PHE A 647 -38.49 -4.12 0.58
C PHE A 647 -39.10 -3.27 -0.52
N LYS A 648 -39.64 -2.11 -0.14
CA LYS A 648 -40.07 -1.07 -1.06
C LYS A 648 -39.22 0.17 -0.81
N PHE A 649 -38.41 0.52 -1.80
CA PHE A 649 -37.69 1.78 -1.84
C PHE A 649 -38.40 2.69 -2.84
N ASP A 650 -38.88 3.84 -2.37
CA ASP A 650 -39.43 4.85 -3.27
C ASP A 650 -38.35 5.84 -3.69
N GLY A 651 -38.54 6.43 -4.87
CA GLY A 651 -37.60 7.39 -5.44
C GLY A 651 -37.40 8.68 -4.65
N ARG A 652 -37.98 8.81 -3.45
CA ARG A 652 -37.78 9.92 -2.52
C ARG A 652 -36.79 9.60 -1.40
N GLY A 653 -36.21 8.40 -1.40
CA GLY A 653 -35.34 7.95 -0.31
C GLY A 653 -36.08 7.33 0.87
N LEU A 654 -37.36 6.96 0.70
CA LEU A 654 -38.09 6.23 1.73
C LEU A 654 -37.90 4.72 1.51
N LEU A 655 -37.38 4.04 2.52
CA LEU A 655 -37.30 2.58 2.55
C LEU A 655 -38.35 2.05 3.53
N SER A 656 -39.13 1.08 3.08
CA SER A 656 -40.13 0.38 3.89
C SER A 656 -40.03 -1.12 3.68
N GLY A 657 -40.43 -1.90 4.69
CA GLY A 657 -40.39 -3.36 4.68
C GLY A 657 -41.74 -3.98 5.04
N LYS A 658 -41.94 -5.22 4.60
CA LYS A 658 -43.03 -6.11 5.04
C LYS A 658 -42.47 -7.50 5.39
N TYR A 659 -43.07 -8.14 6.39
CA TYR A 659 -42.71 -9.51 6.79
C TYR A 659 -43.38 -10.55 5.88
N SER A 660 -44.54 -10.19 5.31
CA SER A 660 -45.27 -10.98 4.32
C SER A 660 -45.91 -10.08 3.24
N GLU A 661 -46.26 -10.64 2.08
CA GLU A 661 -47.04 -9.89 1.06
C GLU A 661 -48.43 -9.50 1.59
N GLU A 662 -49.00 -10.33 2.45
CA GLU A 662 -50.34 -10.20 3.03
C GLU A 662 -50.41 -9.08 4.08
N ASP A 663 -49.27 -8.64 4.63
CA ASP A 663 -49.23 -7.57 5.63
C ASP A 663 -49.83 -6.28 5.05
N PRO A 664 -50.90 -5.73 5.63
CA PRO A 664 -51.58 -4.55 5.07
C PRO A 664 -50.75 -3.27 5.22
N VAL A 665 -49.85 -3.22 6.21
CA VAL A 665 -49.06 -2.02 6.55
C VAL A 665 -47.58 -2.31 6.38
N SER A 666 -46.89 -1.46 5.62
CA SER A 666 -45.42 -1.47 5.53
C SER A 666 -44.81 -0.70 6.69
N THR A 667 -43.80 -1.25 7.34
CA THR A 667 -43.02 -0.54 8.35
C THR A 667 -41.98 0.36 7.68
N THR A 668 -41.90 1.64 8.08
CA THR A 668 -40.86 2.55 7.58
C THR A 668 -39.51 2.23 8.24
N ILE A 669 -38.50 1.93 7.42
CA ILE A 669 -37.14 1.58 7.83
C ILE A 669 -36.24 2.82 7.78
N LEU A 670 -36.29 3.55 6.66
CA LEU A 670 -35.53 4.78 6.41
C LEU A 670 -36.47 5.85 5.87
N ALA A 671 -36.35 7.07 6.38
CA ALA A 671 -37.12 8.22 5.91
C ALA A 671 -36.38 9.54 6.11
N TYR A 672 -37.01 10.62 5.68
CA TYR A 672 -36.65 12.00 6.04
C TYR A 672 -37.89 12.72 6.59
N CYS A 673 -37.68 13.79 7.35
CA CYS A 673 -38.75 14.57 7.94
C CYS A 673 -39.35 15.58 6.94
N GLY A 674 -40.57 15.31 6.49
CA GLY A 674 -41.40 16.26 5.71
C GLY A 674 -42.15 17.31 6.55
N GLY A 675 -41.89 17.38 7.86
CA GLY A 675 -42.58 18.30 8.77
C GLY A 675 -42.19 19.76 8.60
N TRP A 676 -42.89 20.64 9.32
CA TRP A 676 -42.63 22.08 9.35
C TRP A 676 -42.17 22.53 10.74
N ILE A 677 -41.31 23.53 10.79
CA ILE A 677 -40.94 24.24 12.00
C ILE A 677 -41.32 25.71 11.83
N GLU A 678 -42.15 26.19 12.75
CA GLU A 678 -42.64 27.56 12.79
C GLU A 678 -41.51 28.60 12.62
N LYS A 679 -41.71 29.59 11.74
CA LYS A 679 -40.75 30.65 11.35
C LYS A 679 -39.44 30.18 10.68
N LYS A 680 -39.16 28.87 10.67
CA LYS A 680 -37.96 28.28 10.06
C LYS A 680 -38.26 27.63 8.70
N GLY A 681 -39.46 27.09 8.50
CA GLY A 681 -39.83 26.43 7.24
C GLY A 681 -39.84 24.91 7.34
N LYS A 682 -39.62 24.21 6.23
CA LYS A 682 -39.52 22.74 6.22
C LYS A 682 -38.39 22.26 7.14
N CYS A 683 -38.68 21.21 7.91
CA CYS A 683 -37.76 20.65 8.90
C CYS A 683 -36.52 20.03 8.26
N GLY A 684 -36.72 19.13 7.28
CA GLY A 684 -35.63 18.51 6.51
C GLY A 684 -34.73 17.56 7.29
N TYR A 685 -35.04 17.25 8.56
CA TYR A 685 -34.24 16.34 9.38
C TYR A 685 -34.13 14.97 8.70
N SER A 686 -32.90 14.57 8.40
CA SER A 686 -32.56 13.35 7.67
C SER A 686 -31.18 12.87 8.11
N PRO A 687 -30.95 11.55 8.21
CA PRO A 687 -31.92 10.47 8.05
C PRO A 687 -32.76 10.21 9.33
N LEU A 688 -34.02 9.80 9.14
CA LEU A 688 -34.81 9.11 10.15
C LEU A 688 -34.66 7.60 9.96
N ILE A 689 -34.19 6.91 10.99
CA ILE A 689 -33.76 5.51 10.96
C ILE A 689 -34.50 4.70 12.03
N ILE A 690 -35.07 3.55 11.65
CA ILE A 690 -35.67 2.59 12.60
C ILE A 690 -34.63 2.08 13.60
N GLY A 691 -35.01 1.93 14.88
CA GLY A 691 -34.12 1.52 15.97
C GLY A 691 -33.30 2.64 16.59
N LYS A 692 -33.03 3.71 15.84
CA LYS A 692 -32.52 4.97 16.38
C LYS A 692 -33.64 5.91 16.79
N HIS A 693 -34.68 6.01 15.95
CA HIS A 693 -35.84 6.88 16.19
C HIS A 693 -37.07 6.02 16.47
N ARG A 694 -37.96 6.54 17.31
CA ARG A 694 -39.21 5.85 17.65
C ARG A 694 -40.20 5.86 16.49
N ASN A 695 -40.91 4.75 16.31
CA ASN A 695 -42.10 4.70 15.47
C ASN A 695 -43.29 5.30 16.22
N CYS A 696 -44.15 6.00 15.49
CA CYS A 696 -45.40 6.52 16.01
C CYS A 696 -46.37 5.35 16.21
N SER A 697 -46.86 5.16 17.44
CA SER A 697 -47.82 4.08 17.76
C SER A 697 -49.09 4.14 16.91
N SER A 698 -49.55 5.34 16.54
CA SER A 698 -50.78 5.50 15.74
C SER A 698 -50.62 5.23 14.24
N CYS A 699 -49.50 5.58 13.62
CA CYS A 699 -49.35 5.53 12.15
C CYS A 699 -48.16 4.70 11.65
N GLY A 700 -47.38 4.10 12.54
CA GLY A 700 -46.23 3.24 12.22
C GLY A 700 -45.00 3.98 11.63
N LYS A 701 -45.12 5.25 11.27
CA LYS A 701 -44.03 6.05 10.70
C LYS A 701 -43.04 6.53 11.76
N LEU A 702 -41.79 6.77 11.36
CA LEU A 702 -40.76 7.32 12.24
C LEU A 702 -41.11 8.75 12.69
N VAL A 703 -40.88 9.04 13.96
CA VAL A 703 -41.12 10.36 14.55
C VAL A 703 -39.85 11.20 14.44
N CYS A 704 -39.97 12.40 13.90
CA CYS A 704 -38.89 13.38 13.90
C CYS A 704 -38.64 13.92 15.31
N GLU A 705 -37.39 13.78 15.77
CA GLU A 705 -36.96 14.22 17.11
C GLU A 705 -36.32 15.62 17.10
N ALA A 706 -36.23 16.27 15.93
CA ALA A 706 -35.76 17.64 15.84
C ALA A 706 -36.62 18.57 16.72
N GLU A 707 -35.96 19.45 17.45
CA GLU A 707 -36.60 20.34 18.42
C GLU A 707 -37.70 21.17 17.74
N GLY A 708 -38.91 21.09 18.30
CA GLY A 708 -40.07 21.80 17.77
C GLY A 708 -40.70 21.21 16.51
N CYS A 709 -40.28 20.02 16.05
CA CYS A 709 -40.88 19.36 14.88
C CYS A 709 -41.85 18.23 15.23
N GLY A 710 -41.40 17.09 15.79
CA GLY A 710 -42.30 15.99 16.20
C GLY A 710 -43.09 15.28 15.09
N PHE A 711 -42.83 15.58 13.81
CA PHE A 711 -43.61 15.11 12.66
C PHE A 711 -43.45 13.61 12.41
N CYS A 712 -44.53 12.94 11.99
CA CYS A 712 -44.49 11.56 11.49
C CYS A 712 -45.36 11.40 10.23
N SER A 713 -46.56 11.99 10.20
CA SER A 713 -47.47 12.03 9.05
C SER A 713 -48.41 13.22 9.19
N LEU A 714 -48.87 13.80 8.07
CA LEU A 714 -49.73 14.97 8.04
C LEU A 714 -51.05 14.77 8.80
N ASN A 715 -51.67 13.60 8.64
CA ASN A 715 -53.00 13.28 9.22
C ASN A 715 -52.92 12.34 10.44
N CYS A 716 -51.82 12.38 11.20
CA CYS A 716 -51.68 11.53 12.39
C CYS A 716 -52.19 12.26 13.64
N SER A 717 -53.17 11.69 14.36
CA SER A 717 -53.68 12.25 15.62
C SER A 717 -52.57 12.50 16.65
N ALA A 718 -51.70 11.50 16.87
CA ALA A 718 -50.57 11.65 17.79
C ALA A 718 -49.56 12.74 17.36
N TYR A 719 -49.50 13.13 16.09
CA TYR A 719 -48.68 14.27 15.66
C TYR A 719 -49.30 15.60 16.11
N LEU A 720 -50.62 15.75 15.96
CA LEU A 720 -51.35 16.95 16.39
C LEU A 720 -51.21 17.17 17.90
N GLU A 721 -51.35 16.11 18.69
CA GLU A 721 -51.12 16.15 20.15
C GLU A 721 -49.70 16.62 20.50
N ARG A 722 -48.68 16.11 19.80
CA ARG A 722 -47.29 16.55 20.00
C ARG A 722 -47.09 18.01 19.64
N GLN A 723 -47.75 18.54 18.61
CA GLN A 723 -47.67 19.96 18.26
C GLN A 723 -48.26 20.84 19.36
N GLN A 724 -49.41 20.45 19.92
CA GLN A 724 -50.03 21.18 21.02
C GLN A 724 -49.11 21.24 22.24
N LEU A 725 -48.52 20.11 22.64
CA LEU A 725 -47.55 20.07 23.75
C LEU A 725 -46.31 20.92 23.48
N ILE A 726 -45.81 20.94 22.24
CA ILE A 726 -44.68 21.81 21.84
C ILE A 726 -45.07 23.29 21.98
N TYR A 727 -46.28 23.65 21.57
CA TYR A 727 -46.81 25.01 21.68
C TYR A 727 -46.98 25.45 23.15
N GLU A 728 -47.57 24.62 24.00
CA GLU A 728 -47.73 24.87 25.44
C GLU A 728 -46.38 25.06 26.15
N ARG A 729 -45.38 24.22 25.83
CA ARG A 729 -44.01 24.37 26.36
C ARG A 729 -43.36 25.69 25.95
N LYS A 730 -43.58 26.16 24.72
CA LYS A 730 -43.10 27.46 24.27
C LYS A 730 -43.74 28.58 25.07
N LEU A 731 -45.06 28.59 25.21
CA LEU A 731 -45.79 29.59 26.00
C LEU A 731 -45.27 29.67 27.43
N ASN A 732 -45.11 28.53 28.12
CA ASN A 732 -44.60 28.49 29.49
C ASN A 732 -43.17 29.05 29.61
N LYS A 733 -42.31 28.84 28.61
CA LYS A 733 -40.93 29.39 28.57
C LYS A 733 -40.91 30.91 28.37
N TYR A 734 -41.89 31.47 27.68
CA TYR A 734 -42.05 32.92 27.56
C TYR A 734 -42.61 33.53 28.85
N SER A 735 -43.60 32.88 29.47
CA SER A 735 -44.15 33.31 30.77
C SER A 735 -43.08 33.30 31.87
N SER A 736 -42.22 32.28 31.96
CA SER A 736 -41.17 32.22 32.99
C SER A 736 -40.03 33.24 32.81
N ARG A 737 -39.79 33.74 31.59
CA ARG A 737 -38.83 34.83 31.34
C ARG A 737 -39.42 36.22 31.61
N SER A 738 -40.74 36.33 31.68
CA SER A 738 -41.45 37.60 31.92
C SER A 738 -41.53 37.96 33.41
N PHE A 739 -41.24 37.02 34.31
CA PHE A 739 -41.25 37.20 35.78
C PHE A 739 -39.84 37.23 36.40
N GLY A 740 -38.79 37.36 35.58
CA GLY A 740 -37.39 37.41 36.01
C GLY A 740 -36.71 38.76 35.74
N TYR A 741 -37.45 39.86 35.91
CA TYR A 741 -36.92 41.23 35.98
C TYR A 741 -37.30 41.86 37.31
#